data_AF-A0A7Y2G993-F1
#
_entry.id   AF-A0A7Y2G993-F1
#
_cell.length_a   1.000
_cell.length_b   1.000
_cell.length_c   1.000
_cell.angle_alpha   90.00
_cell.angle_beta   90.00
_cell.angle_gamma   90.00
#
_symmetry.space_group_name_H-M   'P 1'
#
loop_
_entity.id
_entity.type
_entity.pdbx_description
1 polymer ?
#
loop_
_entity_poly.entity_id
_entity_poly.type
_entity_poly.pdbx_seq_one_letter_code
_entity_poly.pdbx_strand_id
1 'polypeptide(L)'
;MNLAPFRTARSHNVIVLLAALSFTALSCSGPATDRFTTRGQDIIDPATGQPTLLTGLGLGGWLLPEGYMWGIRTLDRPQQFEAAIEDLVGAEDAAEFWRLYHDNFVTAEDFKAMRAFGANSVRIPLLASQLQPRDEQPDEPPFVYSPEGFRFLDSVVVWSDRYDLGVIWDMHGAPGGQNAENISDSDGEARLWTEKDRYWPRLMDLWYQIADRYAGKSTIIGYDLLNEPLLRRYDGVDPALLRELYVALTDTIRTVDAEGLIFIEGDDWAQEFSMLEPMDWDPHLVIAFHSYPPTSTAAGMKRWDDLRNKYDIPLWHGETGEQNPPYDGNRRATTFLNSANVSWNWWTHKKLSRRTQPWLCPKSDGFQKILDYWMGRADRPSAEDAREWLFDMARKTRSDYCDFSPEMVRSLRPLDPDSYISQREPIAPEIFRQPTGRTVEVGYPATLTVQARGFPLTYEWTRDGDVIPGASGPILSFVPASATDAGVFVVRVSNALGSVESTPVAFTATPFTGPRSVRATRPPVIDGQPDDIWSTAPMLKIARPISGVAPASDDLSADLRILHSDSHLYLLIDVTDGVRVTTDPRDYHNDGIEVYLDADNSKGVDYDRDDLMIRLNLGQKMTVHRGEPADGIEWAEMDGPDGYRIEVGIP
;
A
#
# COMPACT_ATOMS: atom_id res chain seq x y z
N MET A 1 39.74 17.75 -91.98
CA MET A 1 39.31 16.38 -92.30
C MET A 1 38.18 16.02 -91.34
N ASN A 2 36.97 15.80 -91.89
CA ASN A 2 35.84 14.97 -91.41
C ASN A 2 35.39 15.08 -89.94
N LEU A 3 34.12 15.15 -89.54
CA LEU A 3 32.76 15.07 -90.13
C LEU A 3 31.82 15.53 -88.98
N ALA A 4 30.72 16.22 -89.28
CA ALA A 4 29.57 16.36 -88.35
C ALA A 4 28.76 15.01 -88.34
N PRO A 5 27.67 14.75 -87.55
CA PRO A 5 26.73 15.72 -86.92
C PRO A 5 25.85 15.29 -85.69
N PHE A 6 24.96 16.21 -85.28
CA PHE A 6 23.56 16.07 -84.78
C PHE A 6 23.15 15.65 -83.32
N ARG A 7 22.55 16.63 -82.58
CA ARG A 7 21.17 16.73 -81.96
C ARG A 7 20.91 15.85 -80.70
N THR A 8 20.33 16.31 -79.58
CA THR A 8 19.07 17.05 -79.31
C THR A 8 18.94 17.62 -77.87
N ALA A 9 18.18 18.74 -77.74
CA ALA A 9 17.18 19.13 -76.71
C ALA A 9 17.50 19.46 -75.22
N ARG A 10 17.18 20.73 -74.85
CA ARG A 10 16.37 21.30 -73.72
C ARG A 10 16.35 20.54 -72.37
N SER A 11 16.49 21.18 -71.20
CA SER A 11 15.64 22.27 -70.67
C SER A 11 16.20 22.83 -69.34
N HIS A 12 15.85 24.09 -69.06
CA HIS A 12 16.21 24.87 -67.88
C HIS A 12 15.31 24.51 -66.69
N ASN A 13 15.81 24.65 -65.45
CA ASN A 13 15.02 25.23 -64.36
C ASN A 13 15.91 25.80 -63.26
N VAL A 14 15.63 27.07 -62.96
CA VAL A 14 16.12 27.91 -61.88
C VAL A 14 15.47 27.45 -60.58
N ILE A 15 16.24 27.18 -59.54
CA ILE A 15 15.69 26.96 -58.18
C ILE A 15 15.79 28.29 -57.42
N VAL A 16 14.62 28.77 -57.04
CA VAL A 16 14.35 29.94 -56.21
C VAL A 16 14.79 29.67 -54.77
N LEU A 17 15.60 30.56 -54.20
CA LEU A 17 15.82 30.63 -52.76
C LEU A 17 14.55 31.16 -52.08
N LEU A 18 13.85 30.31 -51.33
CA LEU A 18 12.78 30.71 -50.41
C LEU A 18 13.41 31.01 -49.05
N ALA A 19 13.34 32.28 -48.64
CA ALA A 19 13.64 32.71 -47.28
C ALA A 19 12.57 32.14 -46.34
N ALA A 20 12.98 31.25 -45.45
CA ALA A 20 12.14 30.80 -44.34
C ALA A 20 12.08 31.92 -43.30
N LEU A 21 10.92 32.61 -43.22
CA LEU A 21 10.59 33.44 -42.06
C LEU A 21 10.51 32.52 -40.84
N SER A 22 11.39 32.77 -39.88
CA SER A 22 11.34 32.19 -38.54
C SER A 22 10.08 32.72 -37.86
N PHE A 23 9.07 31.86 -37.66
CA PHE A 23 8.04 32.12 -36.67
C PHE A 23 8.70 32.00 -35.29
N THR A 24 9.11 33.11 -34.71
CA THR A 24 9.28 33.20 -33.26
C THR A 24 7.90 32.98 -32.66
N ALA A 25 7.68 31.80 -32.08
CA ALA A 25 6.58 31.61 -31.15
C ALA A 25 6.81 32.62 -30.02
N LEU A 26 6.03 33.70 -30.02
CA LEU A 26 5.81 34.46 -28.79
C LEU A 26 5.16 33.47 -27.84
N SER A 27 5.93 32.95 -26.90
CA SER A 27 5.38 32.42 -25.66
C SER A 27 4.61 33.58 -25.02
N CYS A 28 3.28 33.55 -25.14
CA CYS A 28 2.41 34.31 -24.27
C CYS A 28 2.70 33.83 -22.85
N SER A 29 3.59 34.53 -22.16
CA SER A 29 3.59 34.55 -20.71
C SER A 29 2.25 35.14 -20.32
N GLY A 30 1.34 34.29 -19.85
CA GLY A 30 0.25 34.76 -19.01
C GLY A 30 0.85 35.54 -17.82
N PRO A 31 0.05 36.38 -17.14
CA PRO A 31 0.52 37.01 -15.91
C PRO A 31 1.12 35.94 -14.99
N ALA A 32 2.34 36.19 -14.48
CA ALA A 32 2.93 35.33 -13.47
C ALA A 32 1.96 35.33 -12.28
N THR A 33 1.43 34.16 -11.94
CA THR A 33 0.61 33.97 -10.74
C THR A 33 1.57 33.75 -9.57
N ASP A 34 1.27 34.31 -8.41
CA ASP A 34 2.06 34.07 -7.20
C ASP A 34 1.74 32.69 -6.56
N ARG A 35 0.82 31.92 -7.19
CA ARG A 35 0.30 30.64 -6.70
C ARG A 35 0.17 29.59 -7.80
N PHE A 36 0.13 28.33 -7.39
CA PHE A 36 -0.20 27.21 -8.27
C PHE A 36 -1.57 27.42 -8.89
N THR A 37 -1.69 27.11 -10.18
CA THR A 37 -2.93 27.23 -10.94
C THR A 37 -3.01 26.11 -11.99
N THR A 38 -4.11 26.03 -12.73
CA THR A 38 -4.31 25.06 -13.81
C THR A 38 -4.23 25.75 -15.17
N ARG A 39 -3.77 25.02 -16.19
CA ARG A 39 -3.89 25.43 -17.59
C ARG A 39 -4.17 24.20 -18.44
N GLY A 40 -5.44 24.00 -18.76
CA GLY A 40 -5.91 22.73 -19.30
C GLY A 40 -5.52 21.59 -18.36
N GLN A 41 -4.91 20.54 -18.91
CA GLN A 41 -4.48 19.36 -18.15
C GLN A 41 -3.22 19.54 -17.29
N ASP A 42 -2.60 20.73 -17.28
CA ASP A 42 -1.36 20.99 -16.55
C ASP A 42 -1.62 21.73 -15.24
N ILE A 43 -0.89 21.33 -14.18
CA ILE A 43 -0.67 22.17 -13.00
C ILE A 43 0.53 23.07 -13.29
N ILE A 44 0.38 24.38 -13.07
CA ILE A 44 1.40 25.38 -13.37
C ILE A 44 2.09 25.82 -12.08
N ASP A 45 3.42 25.74 -12.10
CA ASP A 45 4.26 26.24 -11.00
C ASP A 45 4.33 27.79 -11.07
N PRO A 46 3.98 28.50 -9.97
CA PRO A 46 4.05 29.96 -9.95
C PRO A 46 5.46 30.52 -10.15
N ALA A 47 6.47 29.83 -9.62
CA ALA A 47 7.86 30.29 -9.67
C ALA A 47 8.43 30.26 -11.09
N THR A 48 7.95 29.35 -11.93
CA THR A 48 8.47 29.16 -13.31
C THR A 48 7.47 29.56 -14.40
N GLY A 49 6.18 29.62 -14.08
CA GLY A 49 5.09 29.77 -15.03
C GLY A 49 4.95 28.60 -16.01
N GLN A 50 5.59 27.46 -15.73
CA GLN A 50 5.59 26.25 -16.57
C GLN A 50 4.78 25.11 -15.93
N PRO A 51 4.33 24.12 -16.73
CA PRO A 51 3.81 22.87 -16.22
C PRO A 51 4.77 22.20 -15.24
N THR A 52 4.23 21.67 -14.16
CA THR A 52 4.96 20.94 -13.12
C THR A 52 4.16 19.75 -12.64
N LEU A 53 4.86 18.77 -12.09
CA LEU A 53 4.25 17.66 -11.38
C LEU A 53 4.41 17.88 -9.88
N LEU A 54 3.32 17.78 -9.14
CA LEU A 54 3.37 17.70 -7.69
C LEU A 54 3.77 16.27 -7.34
N THR A 55 4.92 16.10 -6.70
CA THR A 55 5.45 14.80 -6.26
C THR A 55 5.77 14.89 -4.78
N GLY A 56 4.96 14.21 -3.97
CA GLY A 56 4.94 14.42 -2.52
C GLY A 56 4.68 13.16 -1.70
N LEU A 57 4.61 13.36 -0.39
CA LEU A 57 4.30 12.36 0.61
C LEU A 57 3.15 12.88 1.49
N GLY A 58 2.20 12.00 1.82
CA GLY A 58 1.12 12.33 2.75
C GLY A 58 1.61 12.25 4.20
N LEU A 59 1.03 13.05 5.10
CA LEU A 59 1.27 12.96 6.55
C LEU A 59 0.21 12.11 7.29
N GLY A 60 -0.20 11.01 6.67
CA GLY A 60 -1.08 10.01 7.28
C GLY A 60 -0.59 9.56 8.65
N GLY A 61 -1.54 9.25 9.53
CA GLY A 61 -1.27 8.84 10.90
C GLY A 61 -1.00 9.98 11.87
N TRP A 62 -0.84 11.23 11.42
CA TRP A 62 -0.56 12.37 12.29
C TRP A 62 -1.82 12.94 12.95
N LEU A 63 -2.47 13.93 12.32
CA LEU A 63 -3.69 14.57 12.85
C LEU A 63 -4.91 13.65 12.74
N LEU A 64 -4.86 12.69 11.82
CA LEU A 64 -5.80 11.57 11.74
C LEU A 64 -5.03 10.26 11.91
N PRO A 65 -4.96 9.71 13.13
CA PRO A 65 -4.33 8.43 13.36
C PRO A 65 -5.28 7.29 12.93
N GLU A 66 -4.80 6.37 12.10
CA GLU A 66 -5.57 5.19 11.71
C GLU A 66 -5.09 3.95 12.47
N GLY A 67 -6.03 3.16 13.02
CA GLY A 67 -5.70 2.03 13.89
C GLY A 67 -4.73 1.03 13.25
N TYR A 68 -4.92 0.69 11.97
CA TYR A 68 -4.06 -0.28 11.28
C TYR A 68 -2.59 0.17 11.17
N MET A 69 -2.34 1.48 11.12
CA MET A 69 -0.99 2.08 11.08
C MET A 69 -0.27 1.94 12.41
N TRP A 70 -1.03 1.74 13.49
CA TRP A 70 -0.54 1.46 14.83
C TRP A 70 -0.52 -0.04 15.17
N GLY A 71 -1.02 -0.88 14.26
CA GLY A 71 -1.22 -2.31 14.50
C GLY A 71 -2.44 -2.62 15.37
N ILE A 72 -3.32 -1.63 15.58
CA ILE A 72 -4.62 -1.80 16.21
C ILE A 72 -5.59 -2.37 15.17
N ARG A 73 -6.32 -3.42 15.54
CA ARG A 73 -7.31 -4.08 14.66
C ARG A 73 -8.74 -4.02 15.18
N THR A 74 -8.92 -3.66 16.44
CA THR A 74 -10.21 -3.67 17.15
C THR A 74 -10.77 -2.27 17.37
N LEU A 75 -9.93 -1.23 17.29
CA LEU A 75 -10.29 0.18 17.38
C LEU A 75 -9.85 0.84 16.08
N ASP A 76 -10.77 1.00 15.15
CA ASP A 76 -10.45 1.37 13.77
C ASP A 76 -10.64 2.87 13.49
N ARG A 77 -11.33 3.63 14.34
CA ARG A 77 -11.56 5.08 14.17
C ARG A 77 -10.90 5.94 15.27
N PRO A 78 -10.51 7.21 14.99
CA PRO A 78 -9.91 8.11 15.97
C PRO A 78 -10.60 8.19 17.33
N GLN A 79 -11.90 8.47 17.34
CA GLN A 79 -12.68 8.53 18.57
C GLN A 79 -12.57 7.28 19.44
N GLN A 80 -12.48 6.09 18.84
CA GLN A 80 -12.49 4.83 19.59
C GLN A 80 -11.18 4.62 20.35
N PHE A 81 -10.03 4.85 19.72
CA PHE A 81 -8.76 4.69 20.43
C PHE A 81 -8.41 5.91 21.29
N GLU A 82 -8.93 7.12 20.99
CA GLU A 82 -8.92 8.25 21.92
C GLU A 82 -9.60 7.85 23.25
N ALA A 83 -10.82 7.32 23.17
CA ALA A 83 -11.56 6.84 24.34
C ALA A 83 -10.87 5.66 25.03
N ALA A 84 -10.26 4.74 24.28
CA ALA A 84 -9.54 3.61 24.86
C ALA A 84 -8.25 4.01 25.60
N ILE A 85 -7.58 5.08 25.14
CA ILE A 85 -6.43 5.66 25.83
C ILE A 85 -6.90 6.37 27.10
N GLU A 86 -7.96 7.18 27.02
CA GLU A 86 -8.54 7.82 28.20
C GLU A 86 -9.01 6.81 29.26
N ASP A 87 -9.64 5.71 28.84
CA ASP A 87 -9.99 4.61 29.76
C ASP A 87 -8.75 4.04 30.46
N LEU A 88 -7.64 3.86 29.75
CA LEU A 88 -6.42 3.29 30.31
C LEU A 88 -5.70 4.19 31.31
N VAL A 89 -5.58 5.49 31.03
CA VAL A 89 -4.71 6.40 31.79
C VAL A 89 -5.41 7.61 32.40
N GLY A 90 -6.69 7.82 32.11
CA GLY A 90 -7.46 8.99 32.52
C GLY A 90 -7.26 10.21 31.61
N ALA A 91 -8.19 11.16 31.70
CA ALA A 91 -8.29 12.31 30.78
C ALA A 91 -7.04 13.21 30.77
N GLU A 92 -6.41 13.47 31.92
CA GLU A 92 -5.23 14.32 32.02
C GLU A 92 -4.02 13.72 31.29
N ASP A 93 -3.71 12.45 31.57
CA ASP A 93 -2.60 11.75 30.93
C ASP A 93 -2.87 11.46 29.45
N ALA A 94 -4.13 11.21 29.06
CA ALA A 94 -4.52 11.07 27.65
C ALA A 94 -4.29 12.38 26.86
N ALA A 95 -4.65 13.53 27.43
CA ALA A 95 -4.41 14.83 26.82
C ALA A 95 -2.90 15.13 26.69
N GLU A 96 -2.10 14.81 27.72
CA GLU A 96 -0.65 14.97 27.64
C GLU A 96 -0.03 14.02 26.61
N PHE A 97 -0.48 12.77 26.55
CA PHE A 97 -0.07 11.79 25.54
C PHE A 97 -0.33 12.31 24.13
N TRP A 98 -1.53 12.81 23.83
CA TRP A 98 -1.88 13.29 22.49
C TRP A 98 -1.04 14.50 22.08
N ARG A 99 -0.78 15.44 23.00
CA ARG A 99 0.13 16.55 22.72
C ARG A 99 1.53 16.06 22.39
N LEU A 100 2.07 15.13 23.21
CA LEU A 100 3.38 14.53 22.98
C LEU A 100 3.45 13.74 21.67
N TYR A 101 2.40 13.00 21.33
CA TYR A 101 2.29 12.26 20.08
C TYR A 101 2.34 13.20 18.89
N HIS A 102 1.48 14.22 18.83
CA HIS A 102 1.42 15.14 17.69
C HIS A 102 2.72 15.95 17.54
N ASP A 103 3.34 16.39 18.64
CA ASP A 103 4.61 17.14 18.63
C ASP A 103 5.83 16.29 18.20
N ASN A 104 5.78 14.96 18.36
CA ASN A 104 6.86 14.06 17.92
C ASN A 104 6.58 13.41 16.58
N PHE A 105 5.33 13.13 16.26
CA PHE A 105 4.97 12.41 15.05
C PHE A 105 5.21 13.26 13.81
N VAL A 106 5.08 14.58 13.83
CA VAL A 106 5.53 15.41 12.69
C VAL A 106 6.31 16.60 13.21
N THR A 107 7.47 16.83 12.62
CA THR A 107 8.40 17.88 13.00
C THR A 107 8.94 18.59 11.76
N ALA A 108 9.62 19.72 11.98
CA ALA A 108 10.34 20.44 10.93
C ALA A 108 11.38 19.57 10.18
N GLU A 109 11.97 18.56 10.83
CA GLU A 109 12.96 17.70 10.18
C GLU A 109 12.32 16.76 9.14
N ASP A 110 11.04 16.41 9.30
CA ASP A 110 10.30 15.64 8.30
C ASP A 110 10.16 16.43 7.00
N PHE A 111 9.82 17.72 7.09
CA PHE A 111 9.72 18.63 5.94
C PHE A 111 11.07 18.83 5.26
N LYS A 112 12.11 19.08 6.05
CA LYS A 112 13.49 19.17 5.54
C LYS A 112 13.90 17.90 4.80
N ALA A 113 13.57 16.73 5.33
CA ALA A 113 13.89 15.45 4.72
C ALA A 113 13.12 15.25 3.41
N MET A 114 11.80 15.50 3.39
CA MET A 114 10.99 15.41 2.17
C MET A 114 11.51 16.34 1.07
N ARG A 115 11.86 17.59 1.40
CA ARG A 115 12.48 18.51 0.44
C ARG A 115 13.82 17.98 -0.07
N ALA A 116 14.65 17.47 0.84
CA ALA A 116 15.95 16.91 0.48
C ALA A 116 15.83 15.65 -0.40
N PHE A 117 14.70 14.93 -0.34
CA PHE A 117 14.38 13.86 -1.28
C PHE A 117 14.02 14.38 -2.68
N GLY A 118 13.71 15.67 -2.81
CA GLY A 118 13.22 16.27 -4.05
C GLY A 118 11.71 16.42 -4.11
N ALA A 119 10.98 16.17 -3.01
CA ALA A 119 9.54 16.45 -2.98
C ALA A 119 9.31 17.97 -3.09
N ASN A 120 8.19 18.35 -3.71
CA ASN A 120 7.74 19.73 -3.85
C ASN A 120 6.34 19.97 -3.26
N SER A 121 5.66 18.91 -2.83
CA SER A 121 4.35 18.99 -2.18
C SER A 121 4.25 18.07 -0.97
N VAL A 122 3.32 18.39 -0.07
CA VAL A 122 2.91 17.57 1.08
C VAL A 122 1.40 17.63 1.23
N ARG A 123 0.74 16.47 1.35
CA ARG A 123 -0.70 16.34 1.64
C ARG A 123 -0.89 16.20 3.15
N ILE A 124 -1.75 17.03 3.74
CA ILE A 124 -2.01 17.06 5.19
C ILE A 124 -3.43 16.56 5.48
N PRO A 125 -3.56 15.30 5.94
CA PRO A 125 -4.85 14.75 6.35
C PRO A 125 -5.36 15.46 7.60
N LEU A 126 -6.43 16.23 7.46
CA LEU A 126 -7.09 16.94 8.55
C LEU A 126 -8.18 16.06 9.14
N LEU A 127 -8.22 16.03 10.47
CA LEU A 127 -9.34 15.49 11.22
C LEU A 127 -10.15 16.66 11.77
N ALA A 128 -11.40 16.81 11.33
CA ALA A 128 -12.24 17.93 11.72
C ALA A 128 -12.41 18.03 13.24
N SER A 129 -12.50 16.90 13.97
CA SER A 129 -12.63 16.91 15.42
C SER A 129 -11.42 17.50 16.16
N GLN A 130 -10.24 17.60 15.52
CA GLN A 130 -9.07 18.29 16.07
C GLN A 130 -9.16 19.82 15.93
N LEU A 131 -9.92 20.30 14.93
CA LEU A 131 -10.10 21.73 14.63
C LEU A 131 -11.42 22.27 15.19
N GLN A 132 -12.47 21.46 15.14
CA GLN A 132 -13.83 21.67 15.64
C GLN A 132 -14.18 20.54 16.63
N PRO A 133 -13.89 20.70 17.95
CA PRO A 133 -14.09 19.65 18.96
C PRO A 133 -15.52 19.09 18.99
N ARG A 134 -15.69 17.76 19.03
CA ARG A 134 -17.00 17.07 18.85
C ARG A 134 -18.06 17.50 19.86
N ASP A 135 -17.69 17.54 21.14
CA ASP A 135 -18.62 17.73 22.28
C ASP A 135 -19.00 19.19 22.54
N GLU A 136 -18.36 20.12 21.83
CA GLU A 136 -18.51 21.57 22.07
C GLU A 136 -19.23 22.30 20.93
N GLN A 137 -19.67 21.60 19.89
CA GLN A 137 -20.26 22.26 18.72
C GLN A 137 -21.73 22.65 18.92
N PRO A 138 -22.09 23.94 18.78
CA PRO A 138 -23.48 24.36 18.70
C PRO A 138 -24.12 23.84 17.41
N ASP A 139 -25.45 23.78 17.37
CA ASP A 139 -26.19 23.35 16.17
C ASP A 139 -26.14 24.40 15.04
N GLU A 140 -25.92 25.68 15.39
CA GLU A 140 -25.84 26.82 14.48
C GLU A 140 -24.60 27.68 14.82
N PRO A 141 -24.04 28.46 13.88
CA PRO A 141 -22.87 29.29 14.13
C PRO A 141 -23.13 30.39 15.19
N PRO A 142 -22.08 30.89 15.87
CA PRO A 142 -20.65 30.61 15.61
C PRO A 142 -20.20 29.26 16.16
N PHE A 143 -19.50 28.49 15.33
CA PHE A 143 -18.93 27.20 15.75
C PHE A 143 -17.68 27.38 16.62
N VAL A 144 -17.31 26.32 17.35
CA VAL A 144 -16.18 26.33 18.29
C VAL A 144 -14.95 25.75 17.62
N TYR A 145 -13.82 26.45 17.75
CA TYR A 145 -12.56 26.07 17.15
C TYR A 145 -11.46 25.87 18.19
N SER A 146 -10.63 24.85 17.99
CA SER A 146 -9.48 24.54 18.83
C SER A 146 -8.26 25.40 18.45
N PRO A 147 -7.77 26.31 19.30
CA PRO A 147 -6.53 27.05 19.04
C PRO A 147 -5.33 26.12 18.89
N GLU A 148 -5.34 25.00 19.64
CA GLU A 148 -4.30 23.98 19.57
C GLU A 148 -4.32 23.23 18.24
N GLY A 149 -5.51 22.91 17.71
CA GLY A 149 -5.65 22.32 16.38
C GLY A 149 -5.04 23.21 15.30
N PHE A 150 -5.36 24.51 15.31
CA PHE A 150 -4.80 25.47 14.35
C PHE A 150 -3.29 25.70 14.52
N ARG A 151 -2.73 25.53 15.73
CA ARG A 151 -1.28 25.59 15.96
C ARG A 151 -0.51 24.58 15.09
N PHE A 152 -1.06 23.39 14.85
CA PHE A 152 -0.44 22.40 13.98
C PHE A 152 -0.38 22.87 12.52
N LEU A 153 -1.48 23.41 12.00
CA LEU A 153 -1.54 23.94 10.64
C LEU A 153 -0.59 25.15 10.48
N ASP A 154 -0.51 26.04 11.47
CA ASP A 154 0.45 27.15 11.49
C ASP A 154 1.90 26.63 11.42
N SER A 155 2.19 25.56 12.15
CA SER A 155 3.51 24.93 12.17
C SER A 155 3.87 24.34 10.80
N VAL A 156 2.91 23.67 10.13
CA VAL A 156 3.07 23.18 8.76
C VAL A 156 3.43 24.33 7.82
N VAL A 157 2.70 25.45 7.85
CA VAL A 157 3.00 26.59 6.98
C VAL A 157 4.39 27.16 7.26
N VAL A 158 4.79 27.30 8.53
CA VAL A 158 6.14 27.77 8.89
C VAL A 158 7.24 26.83 8.39
N TRP A 159 7.05 25.52 8.49
CA TRP A 159 8.04 24.54 8.03
C TRP A 159 8.09 24.47 6.51
N SER A 160 6.93 24.51 5.85
CA SER A 160 6.81 24.55 4.40
C SER A 160 7.42 25.81 3.80
N ASP A 161 7.19 26.99 4.37
CA ASP A 161 7.85 28.24 3.96
C ASP A 161 9.38 28.13 4.09
N ARG A 162 9.86 27.47 5.16
CA ARG A 162 11.30 27.30 5.42
C ARG A 162 11.97 26.35 4.44
N TYR A 163 11.28 25.28 4.06
CA TYR A 163 11.84 24.18 3.27
C TYR A 163 11.27 24.09 1.86
N ASP A 164 10.51 25.08 1.40
CA ASP A 164 10.02 25.17 0.01
C ASP A 164 9.20 23.93 -0.40
N LEU A 165 8.19 23.60 0.43
CA LEU A 165 7.24 22.51 0.19
C LEU A 165 5.82 23.06 0.13
N GLY A 166 5.14 22.88 -1.00
CA GLY A 166 3.75 23.30 -1.14
C GLY A 166 2.79 22.41 -0.35
N VAL A 167 1.76 23.01 0.25
CA VAL A 167 0.81 22.35 1.15
C VAL A 167 -0.52 22.12 0.45
N ILE A 168 -1.03 20.89 0.54
CA ILE A 168 -2.40 20.52 0.17
C ILE A 168 -3.14 20.16 1.46
N TRP A 169 -4.14 20.95 1.81
CA TRP A 169 -5.03 20.65 2.93
C TRP A 169 -6.06 19.62 2.49
N ASP A 170 -6.17 18.51 3.19
CA ASP A 170 -7.10 17.42 2.87
C ASP A 170 -8.10 17.25 4.01
N MET A 171 -9.40 17.42 3.73
CA MET A 171 -10.43 17.09 4.73
C MET A 171 -10.62 15.57 4.78
N HIS A 172 -9.76 14.94 5.58
CA HIS A 172 -9.65 13.50 5.64
C HIS A 172 -10.73 12.86 6.51
N GLY A 173 -11.10 13.51 7.62
CA GLY A 173 -12.26 13.15 8.44
C GLY A 173 -13.14 14.36 8.66
N ALA A 174 -14.28 14.43 7.99
CA ALA A 174 -15.19 15.58 8.03
C ALA A 174 -16.10 15.59 9.28
N PRO A 175 -16.68 16.74 9.68
CA PRO A 175 -17.73 16.77 10.69
C PRO A 175 -18.87 15.80 10.33
N GLY A 176 -19.22 14.92 11.27
CA GLY A 176 -20.26 13.90 11.08
C GLY A 176 -19.84 12.67 10.26
N GLY A 177 -18.60 12.63 9.74
CA GLY A 177 -18.07 11.52 8.96
C GLY A 177 -18.71 11.37 7.58
N GLN A 178 -17.88 11.33 6.54
CA GLN A 178 -18.31 11.16 5.16
C GLN A 178 -18.62 9.70 4.79
N ASN A 179 -18.17 8.76 5.62
CA ASN A 179 -18.52 7.35 5.53
C ASN A 179 -18.37 6.67 6.91
N ALA A 180 -18.76 5.42 6.97
CA ALA A 180 -18.74 4.59 8.16
C ALA A 180 -17.40 3.89 8.36
N GLU A 181 -16.36 4.16 7.56
CA GLU A 181 -15.11 3.41 7.56
C GLU A 181 -14.08 4.04 8.52
N ASN A 182 -12.94 3.36 8.68
CA ASN A 182 -11.87 3.72 9.63
C ASN A 182 -11.27 5.12 9.42
N ILE A 183 -11.37 5.65 8.21
CA ILE A 183 -10.75 6.92 7.77
C ILE A 183 -11.57 8.17 8.09
N SER A 184 -12.85 8.04 8.47
CA SER A 184 -13.79 9.18 8.54
C SER A 184 -14.16 9.62 9.96
N ASP A 185 -13.58 9.01 11.00
CA ASP A 185 -13.88 9.30 12.41
C ASP A 185 -15.39 9.32 12.74
N SER A 186 -16.17 8.48 12.06
CA SER A 186 -17.60 8.35 12.25
C SER A 186 -17.96 7.48 13.45
N ASP A 187 -19.20 7.59 13.91
CA ASP A 187 -19.79 6.68 14.89
C ASP A 187 -20.39 5.41 14.24
N GLY A 188 -19.96 5.09 13.02
CA GLY A 188 -20.51 4.02 12.18
C GLY A 188 -21.59 4.50 11.20
N GLU A 189 -21.96 5.78 11.24
CA GLU A 189 -22.93 6.40 10.34
C GLU A 189 -22.26 7.48 9.47
N ALA A 190 -22.74 7.68 8.25
CA ALA A 190 -22.25 8.74 7.35
C ALA A 190 -23.08 10.02 7.53
N ARG A 191 -23.01 10.62 8.73
CA ARG A 191 -23.91 11.72 9.14
C ARG A 191 -23.70 13.00 8.35
N LEU A 192 -22.55 13.16 7.68
CA LEU A 192 -22.36 14.26 6.73
C LEU A 192 -23.46 14.31 5.67
N TRP A 193 -24.03 13.15 5.30
CA TRP A 193 -25.10 13.05 4.29
C TRP A 193 -26.48 12.94 4.91
N THR A 194 -26.65 12.08 5.92
CA THR A 194 -27.97 11.81 6.52
C THR A 194 -28.48 12.94 7.41
N GLU A 195 -27.58 13.79 7.90
CA GLU A 195 -27.87 14.98 8.70
C GLU A 195 -27.25 16.24 8.07
N LYS A 196 -27.39 16.39 6.75
CA LYS A 196 -26.75 17.47 5.97
C LYS A 196 -26.98 18.87 6.56
N ASP A 197 -28.20 19.16 7.03
CA ASP A 197 -28.57 20.47 7.56
C ASP A 197 -27.75 20.85 8.81
N ARG A 198 -27.21 19.86 9.52
CA ARG A 198 -26.36 20.05 10.70
C ARG A 198 -24.87 20.09 10.36
N TYR A 199 -24.40 19.18 9.50
CA TYR A 199 -22.97 18.99 9.30
C TYR A 199 -22.39 19.78 8.13
N TRP A 200 -23.19 20.11 7.10
CA TRP A 200 -22.70 20.94 5.98
C TRP A 200 -22.31 22.35 6.43
N PRO A 201 -23.12 23.08 7.23
CA PRO A 201 -22.71 24.40 7.72
C PRO A 201 -21.39 24.34 8.51
N ARG A 202 -21.18 23.29 9.32
CA ARG A 202 -19.94 23.10 10.09
C ARG A 202 -18.73 22.91 9.19
N LEU A 203 -18.85 22.06 8.18
CA LEU A 203 -17.78 21.78 7.22
C LEU A 203 -17.48 23.00 6.34
N MET A 204 -18.51 23.71 5.86
CA MET A 204 -18.35 24.96 5.11
C MET A 204 -17.62 26.02 5.94
N ASP A 205 -18.05 26.27 7.18
CA ASP A 205 -17.39 27.24 8.06
C ASP A 205 -15.95 26.81 8.39
N LEU A 206 -15.69 25.51 8.59
CA LEU A 206 -14.33 25.01 8.78
C LEU A 206 -13.44 25.30 7.57
N TRP A 207 -13.92 25.01 6.35
CA TRP A 207 -13.18 25.32 5.13
C TRP A 207 -12.97 26.83 4.96
N TYR A 208 -13.97 27.65 5.28
CA TYR A 208 -13.82 29.11 5.33
C TYR A 208 -12.69 29.54 6.27
N GLN A 209 -12.67 29.06 7.52
CA GLN A 209 -11.64 29.43 8.49
C GLN A 209 -10.23 29.00 8.05
N ILE A 210 -10.09 27.81 7.45
CA ILE A 210 -8.80 27.34 6.94
C ILE A 210 -8.35 28.20 5.75
N ALA A 211 -9.24 28.44 4.79
CA ALA A 211 -8.93 29.21 3.59
C ALA A 211 -8.62 30.68 3.91
N ASP A 212 -9.41 31.33 4.76
CA ASP A 212 -9.21 32.73 5.18
C ASP A 212 -7.88 32.91 5.90
N ARG A 213 -7.57 32.00 6.83
CA ARG A 213 -6.35 32.05 7.64
C ARG A 213 -5.08 32.01 6.79
N TYR A 214 -5.09 31.25 5.70
CA TYR A 214 -3.94 31.05 4.83
C TYR A 214 -4.08 31.69 3.45
N ALA A 215 -5.09 32.53 3.26
CA ALA A 215 -5.32 33.25 2.01
C ALA A 215 -4.07 34.06 1.62
N GLY A 216 -3.68 33.96 0.34
CA GLY A 216 -2.52 34.67 -0.22
C GLY A 216 -1.16 34.09 0.15
N LYS A 217 -1.09 32.99 0.91
CA LYS A 217 0.17 32.25 1.12
C LYS A 217 0.49 31.42 -0.13
N SER A 218 1.57 31.76 -0.83
CA SER A 218 2.04 31.04 -2.03
C SER A 218 2.35 29.57 -1.78
N THR A 219 2.69 29.24 -0.54
CA THR A 219 2.97 27.88 -0.05
C THR A 219 1.73 26.99 -0.04
N ILE A 220 0.51 27.54 0.02
CA ILE A 220 -0.71 26.73 -0.07
C ILE A 220 -1.03 26.47 -1.54
N ILE A 221 -0.89 25.21 -1.95
CA ILE A 221 -1.23 24.72 -3.30
C ILE A 221 -2.75 24.73 -3.46
N GLY A 222 -3.49 24.18 -2.50
CA GLY A 222 -4.93 24.06 -2.61
C GLY A 222 -5.59 23.20 -1.54
N TYR A 223 -6.84 22.83 -1.82
CA TYR A 223 -7.79 22.24 -0.90
C TYR A 223 -8.38 20.98 -1.51
N ASP A 224 -8.13 19.84 -0.88
CA ASP A 224 -8.70 18.53 -1.19
C ASP A 224 -9.96 18.33 -0.35
N LEU A 225 -11.10 18.52 -1.01
CA LEU A 225 -12.34 18.93 -0.36
C LEU A 225 -12.90 17.89 0.61
N LEU A 226 -12.72 16.60 0.29
CA LEU A 226 -13.24 15.48 1.07
C LEU A 226 -12.59 14.16 0.65
N ASN A 227 -11.98 13.46 1.60
CA ASN A 227 -11.34 12.16 1.34
C ASN A 227 -12.36 11.01 1.22
N GLU A 228 -12.24 10.22 0.15
CA GLU A 228 -12.85 8.90 -0.07
C GLU A 228 -14.34 8.77 0.32
N PRO A 229 -15.25 9.58 -0.23
CA PRO A 229 -16.69 9.43 -0.01
C PRO A 229 -17.22 8.07 -0.50
N LEU A 230 -18.32 7.58 0.12
CA LEU A 230 -18.97 6.29 -0.16
C LEU A 230 -20.50 6.38 -0.23
N LEU A 231 -21.06 7.47 -0.76
CA LEU A 231 -22.50 7.77 -0.75
C LEU A 231 -23.34 6.62 -1.29
N ARG A 232 -22.90 5.96 -2.37
CA ARG A 232 -23.64 4.85 -3.00
C ARG A 232 -23.81 3.61 -2.12
N ARG A 233 -23.09 3.52 -1.00
CA ARG A 233 -23.23 2.43 -0.02
C ARG A 233 -24.37 2.66 0.98
N TYR A 234 -24.97 3.85 1.01
CA TYR A 234 -26.00 4.21 1.97
C TYR A 234 -27.38 4.33 1.33
N ASP A 235 -28.29 3.45 1.72
CA ASP A 235 -29.67 3.45 1.22
C ASP A 235 -30.36 4.78 1.54
N GLY A 236 -30.99 5.39 0.52
CA GLY A 236 -31.73 6.64 0.66
C GLY A 236 -30.86 7.92 0.64
N VAL A 237 -29.54 7.80 0.52
CA VAL A 237 -28.65 8.94 0.26
C VAL A 237 -28.52 9.14 -1.25
N ASP A 238 -28.86 10.35 -1.73
CA ASP A 238 -28.72 10.70 -3.14
C ASP A 238 -27.24 10.96 -3.49
N PRO A 239 -26.61 10.20 -4.41
CA PRO A 239 -25.23 10.44 -4.82
C PRO A 239 -24.98 11.83 -5.40
N ALA A 240 -26.02 12.53 -5.90
CA ALA A 240 -25.90 13.90 -6.40
C ALA A 240 -25.49 14.91 -5.30
N LEU A 241 -25.71 14.57 -4.02
CA LEU A 241 -25.30 15.40 -2.88
C LEU A 241 -23.79 15.64 -2.85
N LEU A 242 -22.98 14.73 -3.39
CA LEU A 242 -21.53 14.91 -3.43
C LEU A 242 -21.15 16.15 -4.25
N ARG A 243 -21.74 16.28 -5.45
CA ARG A 243 -21.53 17.46 -6.30
C ARG A 243 -22.08 18.72 -5.64
N GLU A 244 -23.28 18.67 -5.08
CA GLU A 244 -23.90 19.81 -4.40
C GLU A 244 -23.01 20.34 -3.27
N LEU A 245 -22.46 19.43 -2.45
CA LEU A 245 -21.52 19.79 -1.40
C LEU A 245 -20.24 20.40 -1.99
N TYR A 246 -19.60 19.77 -2.98
CA TYR A 246 -18.34 20.28 -3.54
C TYR A 246 -18.47 21.67 -4.15
N VAL A 247 -19.58 21.96 -4.83
CA VAL A 247 -19.87 23.31 -5.33
C VAL A 247 -19.99 24.29 -4.15
N ALA A 248 -20.76 23.94 -3.10
CA ALA A 248 -20.94 24.80 -1.93
C ALA A 248 -19.62 25.05 -1.16
N LEU A 249 -18.77 24.03 -1.02
CA LEU A 249 -17.44 24.16 -0.41
C LEU A 249 -16.52 25.04 -1.26
N THR A 250 -16.53 24.84 -2.57
CA THR A 250 -15.75 25.65 -3.51
C THR A 250 -16.17 27.11 -3.43
N ASP A 251 -17.47 27.40 -3.52
CA ASP A 251 -18.02 28.76 -3.39
C ASP A 251 -17.61 29.39 -2.05
N THR A 252 -17.63 28.62 -0.96
CA THR A 252 -17.23 29.07 0.38
C THR A 252 -15.75 29.46 0.41
N ILE A 253 -14.85 28.60 -0.08
CA ILE A 253 -13.41 28.88 -0.16
C ILE A 253 -13.16 30.10 -1.04
N ARG A 254 -13.85 30.23 -2.18
CA ARG A 254 -13.70 31.33 -3.13
C ARG A 254 -14.11 32.69 -2.58
N THR A 255 -14.83 32.75 -1.46
CA THR A 255 -15.10 34.02 -0.77
C THR A 255 -13.84 34.69 -0.20
N VAL A 256 -12.78 33.90 0.05
CA VAL A 256 -11.53 34.35 0.71
C VAL A 256 -10.26 33.96 -0.06
N ASP A 257 -10.31 32.91 -0.89
CA ASP A 257 -9.19 32.46 -1.72
C ASP A 257 -9.64 32.18 -3.17
N ALA A 258 -9.30 33.11 -4.08
CA ALA A 258 -9.69 33.04 -5.48
C ALA A 258 -8.83 32.09 -6.35
N GLU A 259 -7.65 31.68 -5.89
CA GLU A 259 -6.62 31.07 -6.74
C GLU A 259 -6.23 29.64 -6.34
N GLY A 260 -6.37 29.27 -5.06
CA GLY A 260 -5.99 27.93 -4.59
C GLY A 260 -6.66 26.82 -5.39
N LEU A 261 -5.91 25.77 -5.73
CA LEU A 261 -6.43 24.61 -6.44
C LEU A 261 -7.53 23.92 -5.64
N ILE A 262 -8.50 23.33 -6.33
CA ILE A 262 -9.60 22.58 -5.72
C ILE A 262 -9.49 21.13 -6.17
N PHE A 263 -9.00 20.27 -5.28
CA PHE A 263 -8.90 18.85 -5.52
C PHE A 263 -10.23 18.20 -5.17
N ILE A 264 -10.73 17.38 -6.10
CA ILE A 264 -12.03 16.70 -5.96
C ILE A 264 -11.83 15.19 -6.03
N GLU A 265 -12.25 14.50 -4.98
CA GLU A 265 -12.30 13.04 -4.96
C GLU A 265 -13.67 12.50 -5.35
N GLY A 266 -13.68 11.41 -6.09
CA GLY A 266 -14.88 10.68 -6.47
C GLY A 266 -15.43 9.80 -5.33
N ASP A 267 -16.63 9.29 -5.54
CA ASP A 267 -17.22 8.23 -4.71
C ASP A 267 -16.45 6.90 -4.85
N ASP A 268 -16.81 5.92 -4.03
CA ASP A 268 -16.22 4.57 -4.01
C ASP A 268 -14.69 4.61 -3.88
N TRP A 269 -14.21 5.29 -2.82
CA TRP A 269 -12.78 5.43 -2.50
C TRP A 269 -12.02 6.22 -3.57
N ALA A 270 -12.56 7.38 -3.99
CA ALA A 270 -11.97 8.24 -5.01
C ALA A 270 -11.80 7.57 -6.38
N GLN A 271 -12.66 6.61 -6.74
CA GLN A 271 -12.58 5.88 -8.01
C GLN A 271 -13.71 6.20 -8.99
N GLU A 272 -14.88 6.60 -8.51
CA GLU A 272 -16.09 6.83 -9.32
C GLU A 272 -16.49 8.32 -9.31
N PHE A 273 -16.53 8.95 -10.49
CA PHE A 273 -16.68 10.40 -10.61
C PHE A 273 -17.93 10.83 -11.37
N SER A 274 -18.74 9.89 -11.86
CA SER A 274 -19.91 10.20 -12.70
C SER A 274 -20.93 11.13 -12.02
N MET A 275 -21.06 11.08 -10.69
CA MET A 275 -21.94 11.97 -9.93
C MET A 275 -21.44 13.42 -9.87
N LEU A 276 -20.16 13.66 -10.15
CA LEU A 276 -19.55 14.99 -10.15
C LEU A 276 -19.71 15.70 -11.49
N GLU A 277 -20.20 15.03 -12.54
CA GLU A 277 -20.37 15.64 -13.85
C GLU A 277 -21.61 16.57 -13.92
N PRO A 278 -21.53 17.71 -14.64
CA PRO A 278 -20.38 18.25 -15.38
C PRO A 278 -19.36 18.99 -14.50
N MET A 279 -18.06 18.77 -14.68
CA MET A 279 -17.02 19.41 -13.85
C MET A 279 -16.66 20.83 -14.33
N ASP A 280 -17.61 21.77 -14.25
CA ASP A 280 -17.53 23.11 -14.85
C ASP A 280 -17.74 24.28 -13.87
N TRP A 281 -17.77 24.01 -12.56
CA TRP A 281 -18.11 25.04 -11.55
C TRP A 281 -16.93 25.91 -11.10
N ASP A 282 -15.69 25.46 -11.30
CA ASP A 282 -14.47 26.21 -10.96
C ASP A 282 -13.37 25.95 -11.99
N PRO A 283 -12.59 26.97 -12.39
CA PRO A 283 -11.52 26.80 -13.37
C PRO A 283 -10.27 26.11 -12.80
N HIS A 284 -10.12 26.03 -11.48
CA HIS A 284 -8.94 25.48 -10.80
C HIS A 284 -9.17 24.08 -10.22
N LEU A 285 -10.15 23.35 -10.77
CA LEU A 285 -10.40 21.96 -10.40
C LEU A 285 -9.21 21.06 -10.75
N VAL A 286 -8.97 20.05 -9.92
CA VAL A 286 -8.04 18.94 -10.15
C VAL A 286 -8.73 17.65 -9.72
N ILE A 287 -8.75 16.64 -10.59
CA ILE A 287 -9.31 15.32 -10.26
C ILE A 287 -8.31 14.58 -9.37
N ALA A 288 -8.69 14.35 -8.11
CA ALA A 288 -7.92 13.63 -7.12
C ALA A 288 -8.43 12.19 -7.02
N PHE A 289 -7.68 11.22 -7.53
CA PHE A 289 -8.09 9.81 -7.52
C PHE A 289 -7.15 8.96 -6.69
N HIS A 290 -7.66 7.86 -6.12
CA HIS A 290 -6.86 6.91 -5.35
C HIS A 290 -6.81 5.54 -6.03
N SER A 291 -5.73 4.81 -5.78
CA SER A 291 -5.64 3.39 -6.16
C SER A 291 -4.56 2.64 -5.38
N TYR A 292 -4.93 1.44 -4.94
CA TYR A 292 -4.09 0.50 -4.23
C TYR A 292 -4.26 -0.90 -4.87
N PRO A 293 -3.24 -1.48 -5.53
CA PRO A 293 -1.91 -0.92 -5.79
C PRO A 293 -1.94 0.28 -6.76
N PRO A 294 -0.85 1.07 -6.87
CA PRO A 294 -0.78 2.17 -7.81
C PRO A 294 -0.96 1.69 -9.25
N THR A 295 -1.68 2.48 -10.04
CA THR A 295 -1.72 2.28 -11.48
C THR A 295 -0.34 2.50 -12.12
N SER A 296 0.01 1.64 -13.07
CA SER A 296 1.26 1.73 -13.83
C SER A 296 1.05 1.55 -15.34
N THR A 297 -0.18 1.66 -15.83
CA THR A 297 -0.53 1.45 -17.24
C THR A 297 -1.62 2.41 -17.71
N ALA A 298 -1.63 2.72 -19.01
CA ALA A 298 -2.68 3.52 -19.62
C ALA A 298 -4.07 2.89 -19.46
N ALA A 299 -4.17 1.56 -19.54
CA ALA A 299 -5.43 0.84 -19.34
C ALA A 299 -5.99 1.04 -17.92
N GLY A 300 -5.13 0.94 -16.89
CA GLY A 300 -5.53 1.16 -15.50
C GLY A 300 -5.92 2.60 -15.18
N MET A 301 -5.39 3.58 -15.92
CA MET A 301 -5.71 5.00 -15.74
C MET A 301 -6.93 5.48 -16.56
N LYS A 302 -7.38 4.67 -17.53
CA LYS A 302 -8.30 5.10 -18.60
C LYS A 302 -9.54 5.84 -18.10
N ARG A 303 -10.19 5.36 -17.03
CA ARG A 303 -11.43 5.95 -16.51
C ARG A 303 -11.26 7.41 -16.06
N TRP A 304 -10.11 7.76 -15.48
CA TRP A 304 -9.82 9.14 -15.07
C TRP A 304 -9.26 9.96 -16.22
N ASP A 305 -8.47 9.32 -17.10
CA ASP A 305 -7.97 9.98 -18.30
C ASP A 305 -9.10 10.43 -19.24
N ASP A 306 -10.13 9.60 -19.40
CA ASP A 306 -11.33 9.94 -20.17
C ASP A 306 -12.01 11.22 -19.61
N LEU A 307 -12.05 11.37 -18.28
CA LEU A 307 -12.62 12.56 -17.60
C LEU A 307 -11.72 13.79 -17.76
N ARG A 308 -10.41 13.64 -17.52
CA ARG A 308 -9.40 14.69 -17.79
C ARG A 308 -9.52 15.21 -19.22
N ASN A 309 -9.64 14.32 -20.20
CA ASN A 309 -9.78 14.69 -21.61
C ASN A 309 -11.11 15.35 -21.94
N LYS A 310 -12.19 14.92 -21.27
CA LYS A 310 -13.53 15.50 -21.46
C LYS A 310 -13.66 16.92 -20.92
N TYR A 311 -13.06 17.18 -19.76
CA TYR A 311 -13.22 18.46 -19.04
C TYR A 311 -11.98 19.38 -19.09
N ASP A 312 -10.87 18.90 -19.67
CA ASP A 312 -9.58 19.63 -19.73
C ASP A 312 -9.04 19.99 -18.33
N ILE A 313 -9.11 19.01 -17.41
CA ILE A 313 -8.76 19.15 -15.98
C ILE A 313 -7.54 18.28 -15.65
N PRO A 314 -6.55 18.76 -14.85
CA PRO A 314 -5.41 17.95 -14.44
C PRO A 314 -5.80 16.74 -13.58
N LEU A 315 -4.96 15.71 -13.60
CA LEU A 315 -5.05 14.56 -12.70
C LEU A 315 -4.01 14.64 -11.59
N TRP A 316 -4.42 14.26 -10.38
CA TRP A 316 -3.55 14.02 -9.25
C TRP A 316 -3.90 12.69 -8.58
N HIS A 317 -2.90 11.82 -8.43
CA HIS A 317 -3.03 10.58 -7.69
C HIS A 317 -2.83 10.89 -6.20
N GLY A 318 -3.92 11.25 -5.50
CA GLY A 318 -3.91 11.80 -4.14
C GLY A 318 -3.40 10.83 -3.08
N GLU A 319 -3.62 9.54 -3.31
CA GLU A 319 -3.11 8.46 -2.49
C GLU A 319 -2.77 7.21 -3.27
N THR A 320 -1.58 6.71 -2.95
CA THR A 320 -1.13 5.37 -3.34
C THR A 320 0.05 4.92 -2.50
N GLY A 321 0.37 3.62 -2.53
CA GLY A 321 1.44 3.04 -1.74
C GLY A 321 1.00 1.75 -1.07
N GLU A 322 1.55 1.42 0.10
CA GLU A 322 1.23 0.18 0.84
C GLU A 322 1.67 -1.15 0.22
N GLN A 323 2.51 -1.15 -0.83
CA GLN A 323 3.06 -2.39 -1.34
C GLN A 323 4.19 -2.93 -0.44
N ASN A 324 4.14 -4.22 -0.12
CA ASN A 324 5.10 -4.88 0.80
C ASN A 324 6.00 -5.90 0.09
N PRO A 325 7.33 -5.74 0.16
CA PRO A 325 8.09 -4.79 -0.66
C PRO A 325 8.13 -5.18 -2.16
N PRO A 326 7.66 -4.31 -3.06
CA PRO A 326 8.02 -4.35 -4.47
C PRO A 326 8.48 -2.95 -4.93
N TYR A 327 9.71 -2.58 -4.58
CA TYR A 327 10.34 -1.31 -5.02
C TYR A 327 10.24 -1.10 -6.54
N ASP A 328 10.28 -2.18 -7.32
CA ASP A 328 10.09 -2.13 -8.76
C ASP A 328 8.66 -1.76 -9.16
N GLY A 329 7.65 -2.18 -8.40
CA GLY A 329 6.26 -1.77 -8.60
C GLY A 329 6.10 -0.27 -8.43
N ASN A 330 6.62 0.28 -7.33
CA ASN A 330 6.60 1.72 -7.06
C ASN A 330 7.32 2.49 -8.18
N ARG A 331 8.52 2.03 -8.57
CA ARG A 331 9.30 2.65 -9.63
C ARG A 331 8.55 2.67 -10.96
N ARG A 332 7.93 1.55 -11.34
CA ARG A 332 7.12 1.47 -12.57
C ARG A 332 5.93 2.42 -12.50
N ALA A 333 5.22 2.45 -11.38
CA ALA A 333 4.08 3.34 -11.17
C ALA A 333 4.46 4.81 -11.28
N THR A 334 5.41 5.31 -10.48
CA THR A 334 5.75 6.75 -10.51
C THR A 334 6.39 7.17 -11.83
N THR A 335 7.17 6.28 -12.48
CA THR A 335 7.70 6.55 -13.83
C THR A 335 6.56 6.68 -14.85
N PHE A 336 5.56 5.78 -14.79
CA PHE A 336 4.39 5.85 -15.65
C PHE A 336 3.59 7.14 -15.40
N LEU A 337 3.24 7.43 -14.15
CA LEU A 337 2.48 8.63 -13.76
C LEU A 337 3.17 9.92 -14.24
N ASN A 338 4.49 10.03 -14.04
CA ASN A 338 5.26 11.17 -14.52
C ASN A 338 5.21 11.29 -16.05
N SER A 339 5.33 10.17 -16.78
CA SER A 339 5.24 10.16 -18.25
C SER A 339 3.83 10.47 -18.77
N ALA A 340 2.81 10.24 -17.96
CA ALA A 340 1.40 10.45 -18.27
C ALA A 340 0.90 11.84 -17.85
N ASN A 341 1.79 12.72 -17.38
CA ASN A 341 1.45 14.03 -16.81
C ASN A 341 0.46 13.93 -15.64
N VAL A 342 0.75 13.05 -14.69
CA VAL A 342 -0.07 12.85 -13.49
C VAL A 342 0.79 13.12 -12.26
N SER A 343 0.39 14.15 -11.52
CA SER A 343 0.98 14.46 -10.21
C SER A 343 0.60 13.35 -9.22
N TRP A 344 1.36 13.13 -8.16
CA TRP A 344 1.08 12.07 -7.18
C TRP A 344 1.55 12.40 -5.78
N ASN A 345 0.88 11.79 -4.81
CA ASN A 345 1.20 11.85 -3.39
C ASN A 345 1.27 10.43 -2.82
N TRP A 346 2.42 10.08 -2.23
CA TRP A 346 2.63 8.73 -1.72
C TRP A 346 2.15 8.62 -0.28
N TRP A 347 1.25 7.69 -0.03
CA TRP A 347 0.72 7.37 1.29
C TRP A 347 1.63 6.34 1.94
N THR A 348 2.45 6.71 2.91
CA THR A 348 2.65 7.99 3.62
C THR A 348 4.12 8.08 4.06
N HIS A 349 4.60 9.20 4.59
CA HIS A 349 6.01 9.31 5.00
C HIS A 349 6.44 8.29 6.08
N LYS A 350 5.60 7.90 7.05
CA LYS A 350 5.99 6.95 8.11
C LYS A 350 4.84 6.12 8.70
N LYS A 351 5.18 4.93 9.23
CA LYS A 351 4.26 4.01 9.91
C LYS A 351 4.91 3.29 11.09
N LEU A 352 4.10 2.81 12.04
CA LEU A 352 4.59 1.92 13.10
C LEU A 352 4.74 0.50 12.55
N SER A 353 5.94 -0.08 12.64
CA SER A 353 6.19 -1.51 12.39
C SER A 353 5.75 -2.07 11.00
N ARG A 354 5.58 -1.23 9.97
CA ARG A 354 5.34 -1.64 8.58
C ARG A 354 6.33 -1.01 7.61
N ARG A 355 7.06 -1.83 6.85
CA ARG A 355 8.12 -1.39 5.92
C ARG A 355 7.56 -1.11 4.52
N THR A 356 6.57 -0.23 4.43
CA THR A 356 5.99 0.25 3.16
C THR A 356 6.28 1.73 2.91
N GLN A 357 6.98 2.39 3.85
CA GLN A 357 7.17 3.83 3.91
C GLN A 357 8.65 4.22 4.12
N PRO A 358 9.04 5.47 3.82
CA PRO A 358 10.39 5.97 4.06
C PRO A 358 10.89 5.75 5.50
N TRP A 359 10.04 5.98 6.51
CA TRP A 359 10.39 5.71 7.91
C TRP A 359 9.51 4.62 8.55
N LEU A 360 10.19 3.68 9.19
CA LEU A 360 9.62 2.62 10.00
C LEU A 360 9.83 2.96 11.48
N CYS A 361 8.79 3.42 12.15
CA CYS A 361 8.89 3.73 13.57
C CYS A 361 8.78 2.46 14.42
N PRO A 362 9.65 2.29 15.43
CA PRO A 362 9.69 1.08 16.23
C PRO A 362 8.45 0.98 17.10
N LYS A 363 7.90 -0.22 17.22
CA LYS A 363 6.88 -0.53 18.23
C LYS A 363 7.56 -1.01 19.50
N SER A 364 7.29 -0.36 20.62
CA SER A 364 7.84 -0.78 21.91
C SER A 364 7.15 -2.04 22.44
N ASP A 365 7.89 -2.84 23.22
CA ASP A 365 7.33 -4.02 23.89
C ASP A 365 6.19 -3.65 24.85
N GLY A 366 6.32 -2.50 25.52
CA GLY A 366 5.25 -1.94 26.36
C GLY A 366 3.98 -1.66 25.57
N PHE A 367 4.09 -0.99 24.41
CA PHE A 367 2.93 -0.75 23.55
C PHE A 367 2.35 -2.04 23.00
N GLN A 368 3.17 -3.06 22.70
CA GLN A 368 2.66 -4.39 22.32
C GLN A 368 1.77 -5.01 23.40
N LYS A 369 2.08 -4.83 24.69
CA LYS A 369 1.21 -5.31 25.78
C LYS A 369 -0.14 -4.58 25.81
N ILE A 370 -0.16 -3.28 25.49
CA ILE A 370 -1.41 -2.52 25.34
C ILE A 370 -2.24 -3.07 24.18
N LEU A 371 -1.61 -3.32 23.03
CA LEU A 371 -2.28 -3.94 21.89
C LEU A 371 -2.84 -5.32 22.25
N ASP A 372 -2.09 -6.14 22.98
CA ASP A 372 -2.55 -7.47 23.41
C ASP A 372 -3.76 -7.38 24.34
N TYR A 373 -3.80 -6.40 25.25
CA TYR A 373 -5.00 -6.11 26.05
C TYR A 373 -6.19 -5.70 25.18
N TRP A 374 -6.03 -4.70 24.29
CA TRP A 374 -7.11 -4.26 23.40
C TRP A 374 -7.60 -5.33 22.41
N MET A 375 -6.78 -6.35 22.14
CA MET A 375 -7.15 -7.53 21.35
C MET A 375 -7.73 -8.68 22.19
N GLY A 376 -7.90 -8.52 23.51
CA GLY A 376 -8.41 -9.54 24.42
C GLY A 376 -7.44 -10.72 24.65
N ARG A 377 -6.14 -10.50 24.46
CA ARG A 377 -5.08 -11.52 24.58
C ARG A 377 -4.27 -11.39 25.88
N ALA A 378 -4.44 -10.30 26.62
CA ALA A 378 -3.79 -10.05 27.89
C ALA A 378 -4.73 -9.32 28.85
N ASP A 379 -4.43 -9.40 30.15
CA ASP A 379 -5.15 -8.66 31.19
C ASP A 379 -4.90 -7.15 31.06
N ARG A 380 -5.82 -6.35 31.64
CA ARG A 380 -5.68 -4.89 31.68
C ARG A 380 -4.40 -4.50 32.44
N PRO A 381 -3.50 -3.70 31.84
CA PRO A 381 -2.32 -3.21 32.55
C PRO A 381 -2.70 -2.22 33.66
N SER A 382 -1.76 -1.97 34.58
CA SER A 382 -1.92 -0.87 35.53
C SER A 382 -1.90 0.47 34.79
N ALA A 383 -2.56 1.50 35.35
CA ALA A 383 -2.54 2.83 34.75
C ALA A 383 -1.11 3.41 34.66
N GLU A 384 -0.25 3.10 35.65
CA GLU A 384 1.16 3.52 35.68
C GLU A 384 1.95 2.89 34.53
N ASP A 385 1.83 1.57 34.34
CA ASP A 385 2.48 0.86 33.24
C ASP A 385 1.97 1.35 31.88
N ALA A 386 0.65 1.48 31.73
CA ALA A 386 0.02 1.95 30.49
C ALA A 386 0.52 3.34 30.12
N ARG A 387 0.60 4.25 31.10
CA ARG A 387 1.15 5.60 30.92
C ARG A 387 2.60 5.55 30.47
N GLU A 388 3.46 4.80 31.15
CA GLU A 388 4.87 4.66 30.78
C GLU A 388 5.01 4.19 29.32
N TRP A 389 4.28 3.13 28.95
CA TRP A 389 4.36 2.50 27.64
C TRP A 389 3.81 3.37 26.52
N LEU A 390 2.70 4.08 26.75
CA LEU A 390 2.14 5.04 25.78
C LEU A 390 3.10 6.20 25.53
N PHE A 391 3.66 6.80 26.60
CA PHE A 391 4.57 7.93 26.46
C PHE A 391 5.91 7.52 25.82
N ASP A 392 6.42 6.32 26.10
CA ASP A 392 7.56 5.76 25.37
C ASP A 392 7.24 5.62 23.87
N MET A 393 6.07 5.10 23.52
CA MET A 393 5.63 4.95 22.14
C MET A 393 5.51 6.31 21.43
N ALA A 394 4.89 7.30 22.07
CA ALA A 394 4.74 8.65 21.53
C ALA A 394 6.08 9.36 21.27
N ARG A 395 7.12 9.13 22.10
CA ARG A 395 8.47 9.67 21.83
C ARG A 395 9.13 8.98 20.64
N LYS A 396 8.88 7.68 20.47
CA LYS A 396 9.47 6.84 19.43
C LYS A 396 8.87 7.04 18.03
N THR A 397 7.85 7.90 17.89
CA THR A 397 7.32 8.31 16.57
C THR A 397 8.15 9.40 15.91
N ARG A 398 9.06 10.07 16.64
CA ARG A 398 9.98 11.06 16.08
C ARG A 398 10.97 10.39 15.13
N SER A 399 11.19 10.98 13.97
CA SER A 399 11.86 10.32 12.83
C SER A 399 13.33 9.98 13.06
N ASP A 400 13.97 10.54 14.08
CA ASP A 400 15.30 10.15 14.57
C ASP A 400 15.30 8.80 15.30
N TYR A 401 14.17 8.36 15.87
CA TYR A 401 13.99 7.02 16.42
C TYR A 401 13.54 5.98 15.38
N CYS A 402 13.08 6.43 14.21
CA CYS A 402 12.54 5.55 13.17
C CYS A 402 13.67 5.06 12.23
N ASP A 403 13.57 3.80 11.80
CA ASP A 403 14.45 3.20 10.80
C ASP A 403 14.14 3.82 9.43
N PHE A 404 15.12 4.45 8.81
CA PHE A 404 14.98 5.11 7.52
C PHE A 404 15.35 4.15 6.39
N SER A 405 14.51 4.08 5.36
CA SER A 405 14.66 3.21 4.19
C SER A 405 15.01 4.02 2.93
N PRO A 406 16.31 4.19 2.59
CA PRO A 406 16.73 4.82 1.34
C PRO A 406 16.13 4.16 0.10
N GLU A 407 16.05 2.82 0.08
CA GLU A 407 15.50 2.07 -1.06
C GLU A 407 14.02 2.39 -1.29
N MET A 408 13.26 2.64 -0.23
CA MET A 408 11.89 3.09 -0.37
C MET A 408 11.82 4.44 -1.09
N VAL A 409 12.62 5.43 -0.68
CA VAL A 409 12.66 6.75 -1.35
C VAL A 409 13.14 6.61 -2.80
N ARG A 410 14.21 5.84 -3.07
CA ARG A 410 14.72 5.58 -4.43
C ARG A 410 13.72 4.88 -5.34
N SER A 411 12.74 4.18 -4.77
CA SER A 411 11.66 3.56 -5.52
C SER A 411 10.66 4.59 -6.07
N LEU A 412 10.56 5.77 -5.45
CA LEU A 412 9.59 6.82 -5.78
C LEU A 412 10.17 7.88 -6.73
N ARG A 413 10.46 7.54 -7.99
CA ARG A 413 11.04 8.52 -8.95
C ARG A 413 10.12 9.75 -9.13
N PRO A 414 10.63 11.00 -9.04
CA PRO A 414 12.05 11.36 -9.13
C PRO A 414 12.78 11.48 -7.78
N LEU A 415 12.16 11.11 -6.66
CA LEU A 415 12.75 11.28 -5.33
C LEU A 415 14.07 10.50 -5.18
N ASP A 416 15.00 11.11 -4.45
CA ASP A 416 16.35 10.61 -4.22
C ASP A 416 16.82 10.93 -2.79
N PRO A 417 17.11 9.92 -1.95
CA PRO A 417 17.51 10.16 -0.56
C PRO A 417 18.95 10.66 -0.40
N ASP A 418 19.78 10.65 -1.45
CA ASP A 418 21.23 10.85 -1.31
C ASP A 418 21.59 12.23 -0.72
N SER A 419 20.87 13.29 -1.10
CA SER A 419 21.04 14.63 -0.51
C SER A 419 20.74 14.63 1.00
N TYR A 420 19.62 14.04 1.42
CA TYR A 420 19.27 13.88 2.83
C TYR A 420 20.30 13.06 3.59
N ILE A 421 20.72 11.91 3.03
CA ILE A 421 21.72 11.01 3.63
C ILE A 421 23.03 11.75 3.87
N SER A 422 23.47 12.57 2.91
CA SER A 422 24.73 13.33 3.02
C SER A 422 24.72 14.40 4.12
N GLN A 423 23.54 14.87 4.52
CA GLN A 423 23.36 15.94 5.49
C GLN A 423 22.92 15.44 6.87
N ARG A 424 22.50 14.18 6.98
CA ARG A 424 21.99 13.61 8.23
C ARG A 424 23.14 13.26 9.17
N GLU A 425 23.02 13.69 10.42
CA GLU A 425 24.00 13.37 11.45
C GLU A 425 24.02 11.87 11.78
N PRO A 426 25.20 11.26 12.01
CA PRO A 426 25.29 9.87 12.44
C PRO A 426 24.64 9.65 13.81
N ILE A 427 23.96 8.51 13.98
CA ILE A 427 23.34 8.09 15.25
C ILE A 427 23.94 6.75 15.65
N ALA A 428 24.47 6.63 16.87
CA ALA A 428 25.15 5.42 17.33
C ALA A 428 24.24 4.17 17.24
N PRO A 429 24.80 2.99 16.94
CA PRO A 429 24.01 1.79 16.70
C PRO A 429 23.50 1.20 18.01
N GLU A 430 22.24 0.74 18.00
CA GLU A 430 21.60 0.06 19.12
C GLU A 430 20.66 -1.04 18.62
N ILE A 431 20.77 -2.25 19.19
CA ILE A 431 19.83 -3.34 18.93
C ILE A 431 18.72 -3.26 19.96
N PHE A 432 17.49 -3.02 19.49
CA PHE A 432 16.30 -2.99 20.35
C PHE A 432 15.42 -4.23 20.20
N ARG A 433 15.64 -5.06 19.17
CA ARG A 433 15.06 -6.39 19.07
C ARG A 433 16.10 -7.41 18.64
N GLN A 434 16.39 -8.35 19.54
CA GLN A 434 17.32 -9.44 19.29
C GLN A 434 16.75 -10.43 18.26
N PRO A 435 17.60 -11.09 17.46
CA PRO A 435 17.16 -12.23 16.68
C PRO A 435 16.66 -13.34 17.61
N THR A 436 15.82 -14.22 17.08
CA THR A 436 15.31 -15.40 17.82
C THR A 436 15.76 -16.66 17.09
N GLY A 437 16.20 -17.67 17.85
CA GLY A 437 16.60 -18.96 17.28
C GLY A 437 15.47 -19.64 16.51
N ARG A 438 15.85 -20.48 15.54
CA ARG A 438 14.90 -21.14 14.62
C ARG A 438 15.26 -22.59 14.38
N THR A 439 14.23 -23.43 14.31
CA THR A 439 14.31 -24.80 13.81
C THR A 439 13.45 -24.90 12.56
N VAL A 440 14.03 -25.36 11.46
CA VAL A 440 13.35 -25.51 10.17
C VAL A 440 13.71 -26.85 9.54
N GLU A 441 12.77 -27.45 8.81
CA GLU A 441 13.09 -28.64 8.00
C GLU A 441 13.89 -28.24 6.76
N VAL A 442 14.87 -29.07 6.40
CA VAL A 442 15.66 -28.88 5.17
C VAL A 442 14.73 -28.80 3.96
N GLY A 443 14.97 -27.82 3.09
CA GLY A 443 14.16 -27.54 1.91
C GLY A 443 13.12 -26.44 2.12
N TYR A 444 12.84 -26.01 3.36
CA TYR A 444 11.94 -24.89 3.65
C TYR A 444 12.69 -23.56 3.82
N PRO A 445 12.07 -22.43 3.45
CA PRO A 445 12.63 -21.12 3.68
C PRO A 445 12.62 -20.78 5.17
N ALA A 446 13.65 -20.06 5.61
CA ALA A 446 13.71 -19.51 6.95
C ALA A 446 14.45 -18.17 6.96
N THR A 447 14.22 -17.38 8.00
CA THR A 447 14.94 -16.11 8.21
C THR A 447 15.32 -15.93 9.68
N LEU A 448 16.45 -15.25 9.90
CA LEU A 448 16.79 -14.61 11.16
C LEU A 448 16.70 -13.09 10.95
N THR A 449 16.04 -12.40 11.87
CA THR A 449 15.79 -10.97 11.76
C THR A 449 16.24 -10.25 13.02
N VAL A 450 17.01 -9.17 12.86
CA VAL A 450 17.35 -8.22 13.93
C VAL A 450 16.63 -6.90 13.67
N GLN A 451 16.27 -6.17 14.74
CA GLN A 451 15.90 -4.76 14.59
C GLN A 451 16.87 -3.89 15.38
N ALA A 452 17.52 -2.99 14.66
CA ALA A 452 18.48 -2.05 15.19
C ALA A 452 18.13 -0.63 14.74
N ARG A 453 18.57 0.36 15.52
CA ARG A 453 18.49 1.78 15.22
C ARG A 453 19.88 2.38 15.19
N GLY A 454 19.98 3.54 14.56
CA GLY A 454 21.24 4.24 14.27
C GLY A 454 21.27 4.66 12.81
N PHE A 455 22.27 5.46 12.44
CA PHE A 455 22.40 5.94 11.07
C PHE A 455 23.85 6.33 10.74
N PRO A 456 24.33 6.06 9.51
CA PRO A 456 23.91 4.92 8.68
C PRO A 456 24.26 3.61 9.39
N LEU A 457 23.53 2.51 9.16
CA LEU A 457 23.87 1.20 9.76
C LEU A 457 24.48 0.26 8.73
N THR A 458 25.51 -0.48 9.15
CA THR A 458 26.03 -1.66 8.45
C THR A 458 25.82 -2.90 9.30
N TYR A 459 25.54 -4.04 8.66
CA TYR A 459 25.35 -5.33 9.32
C TYR A 459 26.43 -6.31 8.87
N GLU A 460 26.92 -7.14 9.78
CA GLU A 460 27.84 -8.24 9.52
C GLU A 460 27.35 -9.46 10.31
N TRP A 461 26.78 -10.44 9.62
CA TRP A 461 26.39 -11.71 10.23
C TRP A 461 27.58 -12.67 10.29
N THR A 462 27.68 -13.41 11.40
CA THR A 462 28.64 -14.48 11.59
C THR A 462 27.91 -15.79 11.88
N ARG A 463 28.48 -16.92 11.46
CA ARG A 463 28.06 -18.28 11.81
C ARG A 463 29.24 -18.98 12.48
N ASP A 464 29.05 -19.40 13.73
CA ASP A 464 30.08 -20.06 14.54
C ASP A 464 31.40 -19.27 14.64
N GLY A 465 31.29 -17.93 14.55
CA GLY A 465 32.42 -16.98 14.60
C GLY A 465 32.96 -16.55 13.22
N ASP A 466 32.59 -17.23 12.14
CA ASP A 466 33.02 -16.90 10.78
C ASP A 466 32.04 -15.94 10.09
N VAL A 467 32.55 -14.88 9.43
CA VAL A 467 31.73 -13.92 8.69
C VAL A 467 31.03 -14.59 7.51
N ILE A 468 29.75 -14.27 7.33
CA ILE A 468 28.93 -14.73 6.19
C ILE A 468 28.98 -13.65 5.09
N PRO A 469 29.69 -13.87 3.97
CA PRO A 469 29.81 -12.87 2.92
C PRO A 469 28.45 -12.50 2.32
N GLY A 470 28.19 -11.20 2.13
CA GLY A 470 26.96 -10.69 1.53
C GLY A 470 25.76 -10.56 2.50
N ALA A 471 25.88 -11.07 3.72
CA ALA A 471 24.87 -10.88 4.76
C ALA A 471 25.01 -9.50 5.42
N SER A 472 24.63 -8.45 4.69
CA SER A 472 24.82 -7.04 5.10
C SER A 472 23.54 -6.30 5.47
N GLY A 473 22.43 -7.03 5.66
CA GLY A 473 21.13 -6.48 6.02
C GLY A 473 20.63 -6.94 7.40
N PRO A 474 19.49 -6.39 7.85
CA PRO A 474 18.85 -6.77 9.12
C PRO A 474 18.17 -8.15 9.07
N ILE A 475 18.08 -8.77 7.88
CA ILE A 475 17.49 -10.09 7.67
C ILE A 475 18.56 -10.99 7.03
N LEU A 476 18.75 -12.15 7.61
CA LEU A 476 19.52 -13.25 7.03
C LEU A 476 18.54 -14.34 6.58
N SER A 477 18.48 -14.59 5.27
CA SER A 477 17.53 -15.52 4.66
C SER A 477 18.20 -16.83 4.23
N PHE A 478 17.47 -17.92 4.38
CA PHE A 478 17.82 -19.26 3.94
C PHE A 478 16.72 -19.74 3.00
N VAL A 479 16.94 -19.70 1.69
CA VAL A 479 15.92 -20.04 0.67
C VAL A 479 16.55 -20.94 -0.39
N PRO A 480 16.39 -22.27 -0.29
CA PRO A 480 15.89 -23.02 0.87
C PRO A 480 16.95 -23.22 1.95
N ALA A 481 16.54 -23.52 3.19
CA ALA A 481 17.47 -23.92 4.24
C ALA A 481 18.04 -25.33 4.01
N SER A 482 19.32 -25.49 4.32
CA SER A 482 20.08 -26.73 4.19
C SER A 482 20.67 -27.19 5.53
N ALA A 483 21.08 -28.45 5.60
CA ALA A 483 21.75 -28.98 6.79
C ALA A 483 23.06 -28.24 7.13
N THR A 484 23.73 -27.68 6.13
CA THR A 484 24.97 -26.91 6.29
C THR A 484 24.75 -25.50 6.82
N ASP A 485 23.50 -25.04 6.91
CA ASP A 485 23.17 -23.72 7.46
C ASP A 485 23.06 -23.72 8.98
N ALA A 486 23.04 -24.89 9.62
CA ALA A 486 23.00 -25.01 11.07
C ALA A 486 24.24 -24.37 11.73
N GLY A 487 24.03 -23.67 12.85
CA GLY A 487 25.09 -23.01 13.60
C GLY A 487 24.57 -21.97 14.58
N VAL A 488 25.50 -21.31 15.27
CA VAL A 488 25.21 -20.17 16.16
C VAL A 488 25.48 -18.87 15.40
N PHE A 489 24.46 -18.01 15.33
CA PHE A 489 24.51 -16.76 14.59
C PHE A 489 24.59 -15.57 15.53
N VAL A 490 25.46 -14.62 15.18
CA VAL A 490 25.58 -13.29 15.79
C VAL A 490 25.62 -12.25 14.68
N VAL A 491 24.91 -11.13 14.84
CA VAL A 491 25.03 -9.98 13.94
C VAL A 491 25.69 -8.82 14.68
N ARG A 492 26.73 -8.27 14.06
CA ARG A 492 27.32 -6.99 14.45
C ARG A 492 26.65 -5.88 13.65
N VAL A 493 26.15 -4.89 14.37
CA VAL A 493 25.58 -3.66 13.80
C VAL A 493 26.53 -2.52 14.11
N SER A 494 26.99 -1.79 13.09
CA SER A 494 28.04 -0.77 13.27
C SER A 494 27.83 0.47 12.42
N ASN A 495 28.50 1.56 12.85
CA ASN A 495 28.72 2.77 12.07
C ASN A 495 29.93 3.56 12.57
N ALA A 496 30.09 4.80 12.10
CA ALA A 496 31.21 5.67 12.47
C ALA A 496 31.27 6.03 13.98
N LEU A 497 30.17 5.88 14.72
CA LEU A 497 30.08 6.17 16.16
C LEU A 497 30.29 4.94 17.05
N GLY A 498 30.28 3.72 16.50
CA GLY A 498 30.53 2.51 17.27
C GLY A 498 29.94 1.24 16.66
N SER A 499 29.88 0.18 17.47
CA SER A 499 29.29 -1.11 17.10
C SER A 499 28.61 -1.78 18.30
N VAL A 500 27.55 -2.53 18.04
CA VAL A 500 26.83 -3.38 18.99
C VAL A 500 26.64 -4.77 18.39
N GLU A 501 26.71 -5.81 19.22
CA GLU A 501 26.49 -7.21 18.79
C GLU A 501 25.19 -7.76 19.37
N SER A 502 24.52 -8.62 18.61
CA SER A 502 23.32 -9.32 19.08
C SER A 502 23.66 -10.40 20.11
N THR A 503 22.66 -10.85 20.86
CA THR A 503 22.76 -12.12 21.59
C THR A 503 22.92 -13.28 20.58
N PRO A 504 23.76 -14.29 20.87
CA PRO A 504 23.89 -15.46 20.00
C PRO A 504 22.59 -16.26 19.91
N VAL A 505 22.23 -16.70 18.70
CA VAL A 505 21.04 -17.54 18.45
C VAL A 505 21.36 -18.79 17.65
N ALA A 506 20.73 -19.91 18.01
CA ALA A 506 20.89 -21.16 17.27
C ALA A 506 19.94 -21.23 16.07
N PHE A 507 20.47 -21.60 14.91
CA PHE A 507 19.69 -22.07 13.77
C PHE A 507 19.93 -23.57 13.60
N THR A 508 18.85 -24.35 13.54
CA THR A 508 18.92 -25.80 13.37
C THR A 508 18.11 -26.22 12.15
N ALA A 509 18.72 -27.00 11.27
CA ALA A 509 18.04 -27.62 10.15
C ALA A 509 17.78 -29.11 10.44
N THR A 510 16.51 -29.52 10.47
CA THR A 510 16.13 -30.92 10.68
C THR A 510 15.84 -31.62 9.35
N PRO A 511 16.04 -32.94 9.25
CA PRO A 511 15.65 -33.68 8.04
C PRO A 511 14.16 -33.47 7.74
N PHE A 512 13.82 -33.30 6.47
CA PHE A 512 12.42 -33.30 6.01
C PHE A 512 11.71 -34.59 6.44
N THR A 513 10.65 -34.45 7.22
CA THR A 513 9.85 -35.58 7.75
C THR A 513 8.56 -35.82 6.97
N GLY A 514 8.23 -34.93 6.03
CA GLY A 514 7.04 -35.06 5.20
C GLY A 514 7.09 -36.23 4.22
N PRO A 515 5.95 -36.51 3.56
CA PRO A 515 5.84 -37.60 2.62
C PRO A 515 6.74 -37.38 1.40
N ARG A 516 7.32 -38.46 0.88
CA ARG A 516 8.19 -38.44 -0.30
C ARG A 516 7.54 -39.22 -1.44
N SER A 517 7.62 -38.68 -2.64
CA SER A 517 7.30 -39.43 -3.85
C SER A 517 8.34 -40.53 -4.10
N VAL A 518 7.93 -41.61 -4.76
CA VAL A 518 8.81 -42.71 -5.12
C VAL A 518 9.13 -42.63 -6.62
N ARG A 519 10.40 -42.81 -6.99
CA ARG A 519 10.79 -42.80 -8.41
C ARG A 519 10.20 -44.04 -9.10
N ALA A 520 9.38 -43.80 -10.11
CA ALA A 520 8.77 -44.83 -10.92
C ALA A 520 9.83 -45.55 -11.76
N THR A 521 9.83 -46.89 -11.75
CA THR A 521 10.69 -47.70 -12.62
C THR A 521 10.19 -47.75 -14.07
N ARG A 522 8.92 -47.43 -14.28
CA ARG A 522 8.24 -47.26 -15.57
C ARG A 522 7.07 -46.28 -15.39
N PRO A 523 6.63 -45.53 -16.41
CA PRO A 523 5.39 -44.75 -16.32
C PRO A 523 4.19 -45.67 -15.99
N PRO A 524 3.30 -45.27 -15.06
CA PRO A 524 1.99 -45.88 -14.94
C PRO A 524 1.14 -45.56 -16.18
N VAL A 525 0.22 -46.44 -16.53
CA VAL A 525 -0.80 -46.15 -17.56
C VAL A 525 -1.92 -45.36 -16.91
N ILE A 526 -2.20 -44.15 -17.40
CA ILE A 526 -3.25 -43.29 -16.85
C ILE A 526 -4.60 -43.67 -17.44
N ASP A 527 -5.27 -44.66 -16.85
CA ASP A 527 -6.58 -45.16 -17.28
C ASP A 527 -7.58 -45.33 -16.12
N GLY A 528 -7.18 -44.96 -14.90
CA GLY A 528 -8.00 -45.04 -13.70
C GLY A 528 -7.91 -46.41 -13.00
N GLN A 529 -7.24 -47.39 -13.62
CA GLN A 529 -6.95 -48.70 -13.04
C GLN A 529 -5.52 -48.73 -12.49
N PRO A 530 -5.32 -48.94 -11.17
CA PRO A 530 -3.98 -48.97 -10.61
C PRO A 530 -3.14 -50.11 -11.17
N ASP A 531 -2.09 -49.74 -11.89
CA ASP A 531 -0.95 -50.59 -12.19
C ASP A 531 -0.26 -51.15 -10.92
N ASP A 532 0.45 -52.27 -11.06
CA ASP A 532 1.23 -52.89 -9.99
C ASP A 532 2.31 -51.95 -9.40
N ILE A 533 2.81 -50.99 -10.18
CA ILE A 533 3.82 -50.02 -9.76
C ILE A 533 3.35 -49.13 -8.61
N TRP A 534 2.04 -48.85 -8.49
CA TRP A 534 1.51 -48.04 -7.38
C TRP A 534 1.75 -48.68 -6.02
N SER A 535 1.90 -50.01 -5.95
CA SER A 535 2.23 -50.70 -4.70
C SER A 535 3.62 -50.36 -4.15
N THR A 536 4.50 -49.76 -4.96
CA THR A 536 5.84 -49.33 -4.55
C THR A 536 5.84 -48.00 -3.80
N ALA A 537 4.79 -47.19 -3.96
CA ALA A 537 4.63 -45.92 -3.25
C ALA A 537 3.91 -46.12 -1.91
N PRO A 538 4.37 -45.45 -0.83
CA PRO A 538 3.65 -45.46 0.43
C PRO A 538 2.27 -44.79 0.25
N MET A 539 1.27 -45.32 0.96
CA MET A 539 -0.06 -44.71 1.02
C MET A 539 -0.05 -43.54 2.00
N LEU A 540 -0.57 -42.39 1.55
CA LEU A 540 -0.75 -41.19 2.35
C LEU A 540 -2.24 -41.00 2.63
N LYS A 541 -2.60 -40.90 3.91
CA LYS A 541 -3.98 -40.64 4.34
C LYS A 541 -4.26 -39.13 4.33
N ILE A 542 -5.24 -38.71 3.55
CA ILE A 542 -5.81 -37.36 3.55
C ILE A 542 -7.07 -37.41 4.41
N ALA A 543 -6.97 -37.00 5.67
CA ALA A 543 -8.02 -37.22 6.69
C ALA A 543 -8.41 -35.92 7.43
N ARG A 544 -8.38 -34.77 6.76
CA ARG A 544 -8.70 -33.47 7.38
C ARG A 544 -9.90 -32.81 6.70
N PRO A 545 -11.12 -32.93 7.25
CA PRO A 545 -12.21 -32.06 6.86
C PRO A 545 -11.87 -30.63 7.27
N ILE A 546 -11.72 -29.74 6.28
CA ILE A 546 -11.43 -28.31 6.49
C ILE A 546 -12.72 -27.52 6.73
N SER A 547 -13.84 -28.01 6.18
CA SER A 547 -15.18 -27.44 6.32
C SER A 547 -16.25 -28.53 6.12
N GLY A 548 -17.44 -28.34 6.70
CA GLY A 548 -18.55 -29.30 6.66
C GLY A 548 -18.55 -30.33 7.80
N VAL A 549 -19.64 -31.11 7.87
CA VAL A 549 -19.76 -32.27 8.77
C VAL A 549 -19.83 -33.51 7.90
N ALA A 550 -18.79 -34.34 7.97
CA ALA A 550 -18.74 -35.60 7.25
C ALA A 550 -19.81 -36.57 7.80
N PRO A 551 -20.64 -37.20 6.95
CA PRO A 551 -21.62 -38.21 7.36
C PRO A 551 -21.03 -39.42 8.11
N ALA A 552 -19.75 -39.74 7.86
CA ALA A 552 -18.95 -40.70 8.63
C ALA A 552 -17.51 -40.18 8.85
N SER A 553 -16.74 -40.82 9.73
CA SER A 553 -15.38 -40.38 10.10
C SER A 553 -14.34 -40.50 8.98
N ASP A 554 -14.65 -41.30 7.97
CA ASP A 554 -13.87 -41.57 6.76
C ASP A 554 -14.52 -40.97 5.49
N ASP A 555 -15.72 -40.42 5.60
CA ASP A 555 -16.38 -39.71 4.50
C ASP A 555 -15.66 -38.36 4.24
N LEU A 556 -15.50 -37.99 2.97
CA LEU A 556 -14.68 -36.85 2.53
C LEU A 556 -13.18 -37.01 2.84
N SER A 557 -12.67 -38.24 2.77
CA SER A 557 -11.25 -38.55 2.93
C SER A 557 -10.67 -39.15 1.65
N ALA A 558 -9.35 -39.19 1.55
CA ALA A 558 -8.69 -39.82 0.41
C ALA A 558 -7.40 -40.54 0.77
N ASP A 559 -7.07 -41.54 -0.04
CA ASP A 559 -5.84 -42.30 -0.03
C ASP A 559 -5.00 -41.88 -1.24
N LEU A 560 -3.85 -41.26 -0.99
CA LEU A 560 -2.96 -40.73 -2.02
C LEU A 560 -1.68 -41.56 -2.12
N ARG A 561 -1.28 -41.89 -3.35
CA ARG A 561 0.07 -42.34 -3.68
C ARG A 561 0.71 -41.41 -4.69
N ILE A 562 2.01 -41.21 -4.53
CA ILE A 562 2.78 -40.27 -5.35
C ILE A 562 3.99 -40.99 -5.95
N LEU A 563 4.06 -41.03 -7.27
CA LEU A 563 5.22 -41.47 -8.03
C LEU A 563 5.81 -40.31 -8.83
N HIS A 564 7.08 -40.39 -9.21
CA HIS A 564 7.69 -39.42 -10.12
C HIS A 564 8.64 -40.10 -11.11
N SER A 565 8.84 -39.48 -12.27
CA SER A 565 9.92 -39.80 -13.21
C SER A 565 10.77 -38.56 -13.45
N ASP A 566 11.69 -38.60 -14.42
CA ASP A 566 12.49 -37.43 -14.79
C ASP A 566 11.65 -36.35 -15.51
N SER A 567 10.44 -36.67 -15.96
CA SER A 567 9.59 -35.79 -16.76
C SER A 567 8.13 -35.74 -16.33
N HIS A 568 7.74 -36.40 -15.24
CA HIS A 568 6.34 -36.41 -14.79
C HIS A 568 6.22 -36.63 -13.28
N LEU A 569 5.21 -36.01 -12.68
CA LEU A 569 4.62 -36.37 -11.39
C LEU A 569 3.35 -37.19 -11.62
N TYR A 570 3.19 -38.30 -10.90
CA TYR A 570 2.00 -39.15 -11.00
C TYR A 570 1.30 -39.25 -9.65
N LEU A 571 -0.02 -39.09 -9.66
CA LEU A 571 -0.86 -39.21 -8.46
C LEU A 571 -1.93 -40.28 -8.69
N LEU A 572 -2.11 -41.15 -7.68
CA LEU A 572 -3.26 -42.05 -7.57
C LEU A 572 -4.01 -41.68 -6.30
N ILE A 573 -5.28 -41.28 -6.46
CA ILE A 573 -6.11 -40.77 -5.39
C ILE A 573 -7.38 -41.61 -5.31
N ASP A 574 -7.55 -42.29 -4.19
CA ASP A 574 -8.72 -43.08 -3.84
C ASP A 574 -9.58 -42.26 -2.87
N VAL A 575 -10.65 -41.64 -3.35
CA VAL A 575 -11.55 -40.82 -2.54
C VAL A 575 -12.66 -41.68 -1.94
N THR A 576 -12.87 -41.53 -0.64
CA THR A 576 -14.02 -42.09 0.08
C THR A 576 -15.08 -41.00 0.17
N ASP A 577 -16.17 -41.19 -0.56
CA ASP A 577 -17.29 -40.25 -0.64
C ASP A 577 -18.58 -41.00 -0.96
N GLY A 578 -19.52 -40.97 -0.02
CA GLY A 578 -20.80 -41.65 -0.15
C GLY A 578 -21.81 -40.94 -1.05
N VAL A 579 -21.59 -39.67 -1.43
CA VAL A 579 -22.56 -38.83 -2.13
C VAL A 579 -21.90 -38.05 -3.26
N ARG A 580 -22.15 -38.46 -4.51
CA ARG A 580 -21.59 -37.77 -5.67
C ARG A 580 -22.42 -36.58 -6.16
N VAL A 581 -21.77 -35.43 -6.34
CA VAL A 581 -22.28 -34.20 -6.92
C VAL A 581 -21.43 -33.83 -8.15
N THR A 582 -22.00 -33.97 -9.35
CA THR A 582 -21.30 -33.66 -10.62
C THR A 582 -22.05 -32.66 -11.51
N THR A 583 -23.14 -32.09 -11.00
CA THR A 583 -24.11 -31.30 -11.78
C THR A 583 -24.47 -29.94 -11.18
N ASP A 584 -23.82 -29.48 -10.09
CA ASP A 584 -24.02 -28.11 -9.58
C ASP A 584 -23.45 -27.11 -10.62
N PRO A 585 -24.19 -26.03 -10.94
CA PRO A 585 -23.75 -25.01 -11.87
C PRO A 585 -22.53 -24.20 -11.40
N ARG A 586 -22.13 -24.33 -10.13
CA ARG A 586 -20.87 -23.81 -9.60
C ARG A 586 -19.85 -24.95 -9.58
N ASP A 587 -18.85 -24.87 -10.44
CA ASP A 587 -17.84 -25.92 -10.60
C ASP A 587 -17.09 -26.31 -9.31
N TYR A 588 -17.04 -25.44 -8.31
CA TYR A 588 -16.41 -25.68 -7.00
C TYR A 588 -17.34 -26.36 -5.97
N HIS A 589 -18.60 -26.62 -6.33
CA HIS A 589 -19.54 -27.44 -5.56
C HIS A 589 -19.63 -28.88 -6.09
N ASN A 590 -19.02 -29.15 -7.23
CA ASN A 590 -18.92 -30.50 -7.76
C ASN A 590 -17.73 -31.21 -7.12
N ASP A 591 -17.86 -32.53 -6.96
CA ASP A 591 -16.77 -33.33 -6.41
C ASP A 591 -15.60 -33.38 -7.40
N GLY A 592 -14.41 -33.34 -6.83
CA GLY A 592 -13.19 -33.33 -7.60
C GLY A 592 -11.97 -33.18 -6.71
N ILE A 593 -10.81 -33.19 -7.33
CA ILE A 593 -9.53 -32.99 -6.67
C ILE A 593 -8.88 -31.70 -7.18
N GLU A 594 -8.35 -30.93 -6.24
CA GLU A 594 -7.47 -29.81 -6.53
C GLU A 594 -6.03 -30.17 -6.15
N VAL A 595 -5.12 -30.01 -7.10
CA VAL A 595 -3.68 -30.22 -6.93
C VAL A 595 -3.00 -28.86 -7.01
N TYR A 596 -2.30 -28.50 -5.94
CA TYR A 596 -1.48 -27.29 -5.87
C TYR A 596 0.00 -27.69 -5.99
N LEU A 597 0.71 -27.12 -6.96
CA LEU A 597 2.13 -27.36 -7.19
C LEU A 597 2.90 -26.04 -7.11
N ASP A 598 3.93 -26.04 -6.28
CA ASP A 598 4.92 -24.97 -6.15
C ASP A 598 6.09 -25.32 -7.10
N ALA A 599 6.04 -24.81 -8.34
CA ALA A 599 6.89 -25.28 -9.43
C ALA A 599 8.34 -24.81 -9.29
N ASP A 600 8.57 -23.64 -8.69
CA ASP A 600 9.91 -23.15 -8.37
C ASP A 600 10.42 -23.66 -7.00
N ASN A 601 9.57 -24.39 -6.28
CA ASN A 601 9.85 -24.98 -4.97
C ASN A 601 10.27 -23.90 -3.95
N SER A 602 9.74 -22.69 -4.08
CA SER A 602 9.99 -21.55 -3.19
C SER A 602 9.48 -21.81 -1.77
N LYS A 603 8.45 -22.65 -1.64
CA LYS A 603 7.65 -22.89 -0.43
C LYS A 603 7.17 -21.59 0.19
N GLY A 604 6.77 -20.67 -0.68
CA GLY A 604 6.12 -19.43 -0.31
C GLY A 604 4.87 -19.67 0.54
N VAL A 605 4.48 -18.65 1.29
CA VAL A 605 3.22 -18.67 2.07
C VAL A 605 2.04 -18.10 1.29
N ASP A 606 2.31 -17.49 0.14
CA ASP A 606 1.35 -16.85 -0.75
C ASP A 606 1.33 -17.57 -2.09
N TYR A 607 0.15 -17.67 -2.71
CA TYR A 607 -0.01 -18.27 -4.05
C TYR A 607 0.44 -17.29 -5.15
N ASP A 608 1.61 -17.53 -5.74
CA ASP A 608 2.26 -16.64 -6.70
C ASP A 608 2.19 -17.17 -8.15
N ARG A 609 2.94 -16.55 -9.06
CA ARG A 609 2.88 -16.84 -10.51
C ARG A 609 3.52 -18.17 -10.88
N ASP A 610 4.39 -18.69 -10.03
CA ASP A 610 5.13 -19.92 -10.21
C ASP A 610 4.38 -21.09 -9.50
N ASP A 611 3.24 -20.79 -8.85
CA ASP A 611 2.30 -21.78 -8.33
C ASP A 611 1.20 -22.17 -9.34
N LEU A 612 0.98 -23.48 -9.47
CA LEU A 612 -0.01 -24.09 -10.35
C LEU A 612 -1.16 -24.70 -9.55
N MET A 613 -2.40 -24.45 -9.98
CA MET A 613 -3.58 -25.12 -9.45
C MET A 613 -4.26 -25.89 -10.59
N ILE A 614 -4.32 -27.21 -10.44
CA ILE A 614 -5.02 -28.13 -11.34
C ILE A 614 -6.28 -28.60 -10.64
N ARG A 615 -7.44 -28.41 -11.27
CA ARG A 615 -8.72 -28.90 -10.77
C ARG A 615 -9.26 -30.00 -11.68
N LEU A 616 -9.50 -31.16 -11.10
CA LEU A 616 -10.02 -32.38 -11.73
C LEU A 616 -11.46 -32.60 -11.23
N ASN A 617 -12.43 -32.02 -11.93
CA ASN A 617 -13.86 -32.15 -11.59
C ASN A 617 -14.46 -33.43 -12.19
N LEU A 618 -15.15 -34.22 -11.37
CA LEU A 618 -15.75 -35.48 -11.81
C LEU A 618 -16.81 -35.28 -12.90
N GLY A 619 -16.76 -36.11 -13.94
CA GLY A 619 -17.71 -36.06 -15.07
C GLY A 619 -17.68 -34.74 -15.86
N GLN A 620 -16.72 -33.85 -15.57
CA GLN A 620 -16.55 -32.54 -16.17
C GLN A 620 -15.14 -32.37 -16.73
N LYS A 621 -14.77 -31.14 -17.08
CA LYS A 621 -13.46 -30.82 -17.68
C LYS A 621 -12.44 -30.47 -16.59
N MET A 622 -11.20 -30.90 -16.80
CA MET A 622 -10.05 -30.38 -16.06
C MET A 622 -9.84 -28.88 -16.37
N THR A 623 -9.49 -28.12 -15.34
CA THR A 623 -9.10 -26.71 -15.48
C THR A 623 -7.75 -26.46 -14.81
N VAL A 624 -6.98 -25.52 -15.38
CA VAL A 624 -5.69 -25.08 -14.86
C VAL A 624 -5.77 -23.57 -14.66
N HIS A 625 -5.57 -23.11 -13.43
CA HIS A 625 -5.64 -21.68 -13.12
C HIS A 625 -4.32 -20.98 -13.50
N ARG A 626 -4.40 -19.75 -14.03
CA ARG A 626 -3.34 -18.91 -14.65
C ARG A 626 -3.05 -19.10 -16.16
N GLY A 627 -3.92 -19.78 -16.91
CA GLY A 627 -3.94 -19.70 -18.38
C GLY A 627 -2.74 -20.35 -19.09
N GLU A 628 -1.95 -21.15 -18.37
CA GLU A 628 -0.97 -22.04 -18.99
C GLU A 628 -1.67 -23.22 -19.67
N PRO A 629 -1.11 -23.79 -20.75
CA PRO A 629 -1.74 -24.91 -21.43
C PRO A 629 -1.83 -26.12 -20.51
N ALA A 630 -2.98 -26.78 -20.49
CA ALA A 630 -3.17 -28.13 -19.95
C ALA A 630 -2.43 -29.22 -20.76
N ASP A 631 -1.47 -28.83 -21.61
CA ASP A 631 -0.88 -29.67 -22.63
C ASP A 631 0.01 -30.73 -21.97
N GLY A 632 -0.35 -32.00 -22.18
CA GLY A 632 0.41 -33.15 -21.68
C GLY A 632 -0.02 -33.66 -20.30
N ILE A 633 -0.98 -33.01 -19.62
CA ILE A 633 -1.60 -33.61 -18.43
C ILE A 633 -2.58 -34.70 -18.86
N GLU A 634 -2.34 -35.92 -18.39
CA GLU A 634 -3.20 -37.07 -18.59
C GLU A 634 -3.94 -37.37 -17.29
N TRP A 635 -5.25 -37.63 -17.34
CA TRP A 635 -5.99 -38.05 -16.16
C TRP A 635 -7.15 -38.98 -16.53
N ALA A 636 -7.53 -39.83 -15.59
CA ALA A 636 -8.64 -40.75 -15.72
C ALA A 636 -9.36 -40.91 -14.38
N GLU A 637 -10.67 -41.14 -14.45
CA GLU A 637 -11.53 -41.38 -13.29
C GLU A 637 -12.22 -42.74 -13.39
N MET A 638 -12.46 -43.37 -12.24
CA MET A 638 -13.21 -44.62 -12.15
C MET A 638 -14.05 -44.68 -10.87
N ASP A 639 -15.16 -45.44 -10.92
CA ASP A 639 -15.90 -45.83 -9.73
C ASP A 639 -15.05 -46.68 -8.78
N GLY A 640 -14.96 -46.23 -7.52
CA GLY A 640 -14.42 -47.00 -6.40
C GLY A 640 -15.55 -47.67 -5.60
N PRO A 641 -15.22 -48.63 -4.73
CA PRO A 641 -16.22 -49.32 -3.90
C PRO A 641 -16.94 -48.39 -2.92
N ASP A 642 -16.26 -47.35 -2.40
CA ASP A 642 -16.77 -46.43 -1.37
C ASP A 642 -16.64 -44.95 -1.79
N GLY A 643 -16.58 -44.68 -3.10
CA GLY A 643 -16.38 -43.34 -3.65
C GLY A 643 -15.87 -43.41 -5.09
N TYR A 644 -14.77 -42.73 -5.39
CA TYR A 644 -14.20 -42.66 -6.74
C TYR A 644 -12.68 -42.63 -6.70
N ARG A 645 -12.07 -43.00 -7.83
CA ARG A 645 -10.64 -43.00 -8.03
C ARG A 645 -10.26 -42.02 -9.12
N ILE A 646 -9.17 -41.30 -8.91
CA ILE A 646 -8.52 -40.46 -9.91
C ILE A 646 -7.07 -40.90 -10.05
N GLU A 647 -6.64 -41.05 -11.29
CA GLU A 647 -5.24 -41.24 -11.66
C GLU A 647 -4.82 -40.10 -12.58
N VAL A 648 -3.66 -39.48 -12.32
CA VAL A 648 -3.19 -38.32 -13.08
C VAL A 648 -1.68 -38.38 -13.30
N GLY A 649 -1.24 -38.02 -14.49
CA GLY A 649 0.14 -37.76 -14.87
C GLY A 649 0.31 -36.30 -15.28
N ILE A 650 1.23 -35.60 -14.61
CA ILE A 650 1.50 -34.17 -14.79
C ILE A 650 2.96 -34.05 -15.29
N PRO A 651 3.20 -33.47 -16.48
CA PRO A 651 4.54 -33.35 -17.07
C PRO A 651 5.45 -32.33 -16.39
#